data_AF-A0A947CN36-F1
#
_entry.id   AF-A0A947CN36-F1
#
_cell.length_a   1.000
_cell.length_b   1.000
_cell.length_c   1.000
_cell.angle_alpha   90.00
_cell.angle_beta   90.00
_cell.angle_gamma   90.00
#
_symmetry.space_group_name_H-M   'P 1'
#
loop_
_entity.id
_entity.type
_entity.pdbx_description
1 polymer ?
#
loop_
_entity_poly.entity_id
_entity_poly.type
_entity_poly.pdbx_seq_one_letter_code
_entity_poly.pdbx_strand_id
1 'polypeptide(L)'
;MRRRWGLLVAMWLLPVVPATAGTVLYVDRAAIPGGDGVAWATAFVFLTDAIDAAEAISGAVEIRIAAGVYPPDRDASNPAGTGERDATFVAATGVAWRGGFAGQAAPDPDERDPVRYPTILSGDLAGDDGPGFAGRAENARHVVTAIDVDASALLDGLTITGGHADGDDLDATGAGLLLVAASPTVVGCVITDNLAAFQGGGLQAKEGSRPRFSACVFTNNRALDNGGAVYNGASPADFIDCLFVANTAAVYAGAVCNRDESDGRFERCTFDGNTAAEAEATGGGGGAMVNARSHPTLIECVFSGNHAPFGRGGALVNEPGHDPALGGSHPEVSGTSFAGNSAQRGGAAYWLESGGPVTDSTFVGNTAFFDDRGGGGAVYNVRSAPVFTGCRFERNASDLGGGLYNLDESHPPVVACVFVGNWAAVAGGLYSDVCSNPLIASCVFVGNRADAEGGAVNSYYSEAIVAGCSFVANRAAIGGALFGLHSRVTVSNCLVWDNGVEPIVDGTESATTVTACVVQGGWSGPGQGVVDVDPRVVRSPDPGADGRWGTADDDEGDLRLQPDSPAIDAGENPHMPAGVSIDADGAARFVDDPATIDTGVGPPPIVDMGAYEFPGRSCPADLDGSGDVGFGDLLAVLASWGPCVACGADLDGDGHVGFADLLTTLAAWGPCVP
;
A
#
# COMPACT_ATOMS: atom_id res chain seq x y z
N MET A 1 -2.96 -28.61 -1.22
CA MET A 1 -3.16 -28.64 -2.70
C MET A 1 -2.37 -27.48 -3.28
N ARG A 2 -1.44 -27.74 -4.22
CA ARG A 2 -0.51 -26.75 -4.76
C ARG A 2 -1.28 -25.68 -5.56
N ARG A 3 -1.44 -24.47 -5.01
CA ARG A 3 -1.97 -23.32 -5.76
C ARG A 3 -0.86 -22.81 -6.68
N ARG A 4 -0.99 -23.13 -7.97
CA ARG A 4 -0.33 -22.40 -9.06
C ARG A 4 -1.04 -21.05 -9.16
N TRP A 5 -0.48 -20.01 -8.55
CA TRP A 5 -0.79 -18.65 -8.96
C TRP A 5 0.01 -18.43 -10.25
N GLY A 6 -0.67 -18.41 -11.39
CA GLY A 6 -0.06 -17.93 -12.61
C GLY A 6 0.25 -16.46 -12.42
N LEU A 7 1.50 -16.05 -12.68
CA LEU A 7 1.79 -14.64 -12.91
C LEU A 7 0.84 -14.15 -14.00
N LEU A 8 -0.18 -13.39 -13.60
CA LEU A 8 -0.82 -12.43 -14.48
C LEU A 8 0.21 -11.31 -14.66
N VAL A 9 1.16 -11.52 -15.55
CA VAL A 9 1.84 -10.39 -16.20
C VAL A 9 0.75 -9.71 -16.99
N ALA A 10 0.09 -8.72 -16.39
CA ALA A 10 -0.82 -7.86 -17.13
C ALA A 10 -0.05 -7.35 -18.35
N MET A 11 -0.69 -7.44 -19.52
CA MET A 11 -0.13 -6.99 -20.79
C MET A 11 -0.13 -5.46 -20.76
N TRP A 12 0.87 -4.88 -20.10
CA TRP A 12 1.04 -3.43 -20.03
C TRP A 12 1.51 -2.94 -21.40
N LEU A 13 0.79 -1.98 -21.98
CA LEU A 13 1.28 -1.20 -23.10
C LEU A 13 2.54 -0.47 -22.60
N LEU A 14 3.71 -0.91 -23.04
CA LEU A 14 4.97 -0.23 -22.74
C LEU A 14 4.85 1.23 -23.18
N PRO A 15 5.19 2.21 -22.34
CA PRO A 15 5.19 3.60 -22.74
C PRO A 15 6.15 3.77 -23.92
N VAL A 16 5.63 4.25 -25.05
CA VAL A 16 6.44 4.52 -26.24
C VAL A 16 7.25 5.79 -25.97
N VAL A 17 8.54 5.64 -25.66
CA VAL A 17 9.46 6.77 -25.64
C VAL A 17 9.77 7.14 -27.10
N PRO A 18 9.36 8.31 -27.60
CA PRO A 18 9.60 8.69 -28.99
C PRO A 18 11.10 8.67 -29.31
N ALA A 19 11.45 8.29 -30.55
CA ALA A 19 12.83 8.37 -31.03
C ALA A 19 13.34 9.80 -30.90
N THR A 20 14.51 9.99 -30.29
CA THR A 20 15.18 11.28 -30.26
C THR A 20 15.69 11.61 -31.67
N ALA A 21 15.69 12.89 -32.05
CA ALA A 21 16.38 13.33 -33.27
C ALA A 21 17.88 13.18 -33.02
N GLY A 22 18.48 12.10 -33.53
CA GLY A 22 19.86 11.71 -33.23
C GLY A 22 20.43 10.67 -34.20
N THR A 23 21.71 10.36 -34.04
CA THR A 23 22.38 9.31 -34.83
C THR A 23 21.95 7.94 -34.30
N VAL A 24 21.68 6.99 -35.20
CA VAL A 24 21.32 5.61 -34.82
C VAL A 24 22.49 4.67 -35.11
N LEU A 25 22.89 3.90 -34.10
CA LEU A 25 23.83 2.80 -34.21
C LEU A 25 23.09 1.46 -34.03
N TYR A 26 23.57 0.43 -34.70
CA TYR A 26 22.94 -0.90 -34.71
C TYR A 26 23.92 -1.94 -34.18
N VAL A 27 23.42 -2.82 -33.31
CA VAL A 27 24.18 -3.91 -32.67
C VAL A 27 23.46 -5.22 -32.89
N ASP A 28 24.15 -6.20 -33.47
CA ASP A 28 23.64 -7.55 -33.66
C ASP A 28 24.78 -8.56 -33.53
N ARG A 29 24.72 -9.42 -32.51
CA ARG A 29 25.75 -10.44 -32.27
C ARG A 29 25.87 -11.48 -33.40
N ALA A 30 24.86 -11.59 -34.26
CA ALA A 30 24.86 -12.44 -35.43
C ALA A 30 25.39 -11.74 -36.70
N ALA A 31 25.71 -10.44 -36.62
CA ALA A 31 26.26 -9.69 -37.74
C ALA A 31 27.65 -10.19 -38.14
N ILE A 32 28.06 -9.79 -39.35
CA ILE A 32 29.40 -10.07 -39.86
C ILE A 32 30.41 -9.19 -39.10
N PRO A 33 31.50 -9.76 -38.54
CA PRO A 33 32.53 -8.98 -37.86
C PRO A 33 33.13 -7.87 -38.73
N GLY A 34 33.34 -6.69 -38.14
CA GLY A 34 33.94 -5.52 -38.81
C GLY A 34 32.95 -4.49 -39.38
N GLY A 35 31.68 -4.55 -38.99
CA GLY A 35 30.68 -3.52 -39.28
C GLY A 35 30.97 -2.18 -38.60
N ASP A 36 30.44 -1.08 -39.16
CA ASP A 36 30.58 0.30 -38.67
C ASP A 36 29.36 0.80 -37.86
N GLY A 37 28.36 -0.06 -37.68
CA GLY A 37 27.18 0.20 -36.87
C GLY A 37 26.14 1.13 -37.48
N VAL A 38 26.28 1.64 -38.72
CA VAL A 38 25.36 2.66 -39.26
C VAL A 38 24.07 2.10 -39.86
N ALA A 39 23.98 0.77 -40.02
CA ALA A 39 22.79 0.04 -40.47
C ALA A 39 22.82 -1.40 -39.97
N TRP A 40 21.68 -2.09 -39.93
CA TRP A 40 21.62 -3.53 -39.58
C TRP A 40 22.58 -4.40 -40.42
N ALA A 41 22.79 -4.07 -41.70
CA ALA A 41 23.70 -4.83 -42.57
C ALA A 41 25.19 -4.66 -42.22
N THR A 42 25.54 -3.61 -41.50
CA THR A 42 26.89 -3.29 -41.02
C THR A 42 26.91 -3.12 -39.51
N ALA A 43 25.98 -3.75 -38.79
CA ALA A 43 25.87 -3.63 -37.34
C ALA A 43 27.16 -4.03 -36.62
N PHE A 44 27.42 -3.42 -35.47
CA PHE A 44 28.46 -3.89 -34.56
C PHE A 44 28.08 -5.27 -34.02
N VAL A 45 29.07 -6.15 -33.86
CA VAL A 45 28.85 -7.47 -33.24
C VAL A 45 28.78 -7.35 -31.72
N PHE A 46 29.62 -6.50 -31.14
CA PHE A 46 29.74 -6.29 -29.71
C PHE A 46 29.10 -4.96 -29.32
N LEU A 47 28.38 -4.95 -28.21
CA LEU A 47 27.71 -3.74 -27.71
C LEU A 47 28.72 -2.71 -27.20
N THR A 48 29.84 -3.16 -26.61
CA THR A 48 30.96 -2.33 -26.17
C THR A 48 31.51 -1.46 -27.30
N ASP A 49 31.76 -2.03 -28.49
CA ASP A 49 32.22 -1.27 -29.67
C ASP A 49 31.23 -0.15 -30.06
N ALA A 50 29.92 -0.40 -29.93
CA ALA A 50 28.89 0.58 -30.23
C ALA A 50 28.79 1.68 -29.17
N ILE A 51 29.02 1.34 -27.90
CA ILE A 51 29.10 2.30 -26.79
C ILE A 51 30.30 3.22 -27.01
N ASP A 52 31.48 2.66 -27.29
CA ASP A 52 32.70 3.43 -27.60
C ASP A 52 32.51 4.35 -28.82
N ALA A 53 31.82 3.86 -29.86
CA ALA A 53 31.50 4.65 -31.04
C ALA A 53 30.53 5.80 -30.73
N ALA A 54 29.57 5.59 -29.81
CA ALA A 54 28.61 6.62 -29.42
C ALA A 54 29.29 7.81 -28.71
N GLU A 55 30.32 7.58 -27.91
CA GLU A 55 31.08 8.64 -27.23
C GLU A 55 31.77 9.61 -28.20
N ALA A 56 32.12 9.13 -29.40
CA ALA A 56 32.74 9.94 -30.44
C ALA A 56 31.75 10.82 -31.21
N ILE A 57 30.43 10.61 -31.03
CA ILE A 57 29.39 11.30 -31.78
C ILE A 57 28.88 12.50 -30.98
N SER A 58 28.82 13.66 -31.62
CA SER A 58 28.20 14.84 -31.01
C SER A 58 26.67 14.80 -31.14
N GLY A 59 25.98 15.04 -30.03
CA GLY A 59 24.52 15.04 -29.95
C GLY A 59 23.94 13.72 -29.43
N ALA A 60 22.62 13.57 -29.51
CA ALA A 60 21.94 12.37 -29.03
C ALA A 60 22.23 11.16 -29.92
N VAL A 61 22.48 10.00 -29.31
CA VAL A 61 22.73 8.72 -29.99
C VAL A 61 21.71 7.69 -29.52
N GLU A 62 21.14 6.94 -30.45
CA GLU A 62 20.33 5.75 -30.16
C GLU A 62 21.09 4.50 -30.61
N ILE A 63 21.34 3.57 -29.70
CA ILE A 63 21.88 2.25 -29.99
C ILE A 63 20.72 1.26 -30.00
N ARG A 64 20.40 0.71 -31.17
CA ARG A 64 19.42 -0.36 -31.36
C ARG A 64 20.10 -1.71 -31.26
N ILE A 65 19.63 -2.54 -30.33
CA ILE A 65 20.28 -3.80 -29.97
C ILE A 65 19.34 -4.94 -30.32
N ALA A 66 19.82 -5.85 -31.18
CA ALA A 66 19.09 -7.04 -31.58
C ALA A 66 18.90 -8.03 -30.41
N ALA A 67 18.05 -9.03 -30.63
CA ALA A 67 17.90 -10.17 -29.74
C ALA A 67 19.24 -10.91 -29.56
N GLY A 68 19.59 -11.21 -28.31
CA GLY A 68 20.83 -11.90 -28.02
C GLY A 68 21.32 -11.70 -26.60
N VAL A 69 22.34 -12.47 -26.22
CA VAL A 69 23.08 -12.32 -24.97
C VAL A 69 24.38 -11.58 -25.23
N TYR A 70 24.65 -10.52 -24.47
CA TYR A 70 25.79 -9.64 -24.62
C TYR A 70 26.56 -9.57 -23.29
N PRO A 71 27.74 -10.20 -23.21
CA PRO A 71 28.67 -10.01 -22.09
C PRO A 71 29.49 -8.72 -22.25
N PRO A 72 29.79 -8.00 -21.16
CA PRO A 72 30.51 -6.72 -21.22
C PRO A 72 32.01 -6.88 -21.49
N ASP A 73 32.57 -8.08 -21.38
CA ASP A 73 34.01 -8.34 -21.53
C ASP A 73 34.46 -8.61 -22.97
N ARG A 74 33.56 -8.46 -23.95
CA ARG A 74 33.81 -8.78 -25.36
C ARG A 74 33.77 -7.53 -26.22
N ASP A 75 34.75 -7.41 -27.10
CA ASP A 75 34.88 -6.34 -28.10
C ASP A 75 35.54 -6.90 -29.37
N ALA A 76 35.75 -6.06 -30.41
CA ALA A 76 36.37 -6.49 -31.66
C ALA A 76 37.82 -7.03 -31.50
N SER A 77 38.54 -6.59 -30.47
CA SER A 77 39.90 -7.03 -30.14
C SER A 77 39.91 -8.31 -29.28
N ASN A 78 38.88 -8.52 -28.47
CA ASN A 78 38.71 -9.60 -27.52
C ASN A 78 37.37 -10.34 -27.75
N PRO A 79 37.15 -10.93 -28.94
CA PRO A 79 35.84 -11.49 -29.31
C PRO A 79 35.42 -12.71 -28.47
N ALA A 80 36.37 -13.35 -27.79
CA ALA A 80 36.13 -14.48 -26.91
C ALA A 80 35.90 -14.08 -25.44
N GLY A 81 36.02 -12.79 -25.11
CA GLY A 81 36.02 -12.30 -23.74
C GLY A 81 37.43 -12.16 -23.16
N THR A 82 37.59 -11.19 -22.26
CA THR A 82 38.80 -11.02 -21.45
C THR A 82 38.74 -11.85 -20.16
N GLY A 83 37.54 -12.19 -19.68
CA GLY A 83 37.32 -12.80 -18.36
C GLY A 83 37.56 -11.84 -17.19
N GLU A 84 37.72 -10.54 -17.46
CA GLU A 84 37.91 -9.53 -16.42
C GLU A 84 36.57 -9.18 -15.78
N ARG A 85 36.45 -9.42 -14.47
CA ARG A 85 35.19 -9.22 -13.72
C ARG A 85 34.77 -7.77 -13.58
N ASP A 86 35.70 -6.84 -13.77
CA ASP A 86 35.44 -5.40 -13.71
C ASP A 86 34.89 -4.86 -15.05
N ALA A 87 34.77 -5.71 -16.07
CA ALA A 87 34.10 -5.35 -17.32
C ALA A 87 32.60 -5.05 -17.07
N THR A 88 32.13 -3.94 -17.62
CA THR A 88 30.76 -3.42 -17.44
C THR A 88 30.32 -2.67 -18.70
N PHE A 89 29.01 -2.59 -18.94
CA PHE A 89 28.47 -1.64 -19.91
C PHE A 89 28.35 -0.25 -19.26
N VAL A 90 29.06 0.75 -19.80
CA VAL A 90 29.08 2.11 -19.24
C VAL A 90 27.98 2.96 -19.89
N ALA A 91 26.94 3.31 -19.14
CA ALA A 91 25.90 4.22 -19.62
C ALA A 91 26.41 5.67 -19.64
N ALA A 92 25.95 6.45 -20.63
CA ALA A 92 26.42 7.83 -20.84
C ALA A 92 25.26 8.80 -21.13
N THR A 93 25.43 10.04 -20.68
CA THR A 93 24.53 11.16 -20.99
C THR A 93 24.33 11.32 -22.50
N GLY A 94 23.07 11.46 -22.93
CA GLY A 94 22.70 11.62 -24.34
C GLY A 94 22.64 10.34 -25.16
N VAL A 95 22.91 9.18 -24.54
CA VAL A 95 22.91 7.87 -25.21
C VAL A 95 21.70 7.04 -24.76
N ALA A 96 20.92 6.58 -25.74
CA ALA A 96 19.78 5.69 -25.54
C ALA A 96 20.10 4.27 -26.00
N TRP A 97 19.98 3.29 -25.12
CA TRP A 97 20.07 1.86 -25.44
C TRP A 97 18.66 1.28 -25.55
N ARG A 98 18.31 0.78 -26.73
CA ARG A 98 17.02 0.17 -27.00
C ARG A 98 17.20 -1.29 -27.39
N GLY A 99 16.78 -2.19 -26.51
CA GLY A 99 16.67 -3.62 -26.78
C GLY A 99 15.35 -3.99 -27.43
N GLY A 100 15.23 -5.27 -27.79
CA GLY A 100 13.96 -5.82 -28.29
C GLY A 100 13.85 -5.90 -29.81
N PHE A 101 14.93 -5.70 -30.57
CA PHE A 101 14.87 -5.72 -32.03
C PHE A 101 15.12 -7.11 -32.60
N ALA A 102 14.43 -7.46 -33.69
CA ALA A 102 14.57 -8.75 -34.34
C ALA A 102 15.97 -8.97 -34.96
N GLY A 103 16.64 -7.90 -35.38
CA GLY A 103 18.01 -7.94 -35.91
C GLY A 103 18.11 -8.42 -37.35
N GLN A 104 19.32 -8.44 -37.89
CA GLN A 104 19.62 -8.64 -39.31
C GLN A 104 19.09 -9.97 -39.86
N ALA A 105 18.98 -10.99 -39.01
CA ALA A 105 18.49 -12.31 -39.40
C ALA A 105 16.98 -12.36 -39.68
N ALA A 106 16.21 -11.35 -39.24
CA ALA A 106 14.76 -11.29 -39.39
C ALA A 106 14.33 -10.66 -40.74
N PRO A 107 13.12 -11.00 -41.24
CA PRO A 107 12.57 -10.36 -42.44
C PRO A 107 12.39 -8.84 -42.30
N ASP A 108 12.05 -8.39 -41.09
CA ASP A 108 12.02 -6.99 -40.69
C ASP A 108 12.97 -6.81 -39.49
N PRO A 109 14.23 -6.39 -39.70
CA PRO A 109 15.19 -6.18 -38.63
C PRO A 109 14.77 -5.13 -37.60
N ASP A 110 13.92 -4.17 -37.98
CA ASP A 110 13.41 -3.12 -37.09
C ASP A 110 12.13 -3.53 -36.34
N GLU A 111 11.61 -4.76 -36.53
CA GLU A 111 10.50 -5.27 -35.71
C GLU A 111 10.95 -5.27 -34.24
N ARG A 112 10.27 -4.47 -33.40
CA ARG A 112 10.61 -4.30 -31.99
C ARG A 112 9.53 -4.89 -31.09
N ASP A 113 9.92 -5.90 -30.32
CA ASP A 113 9.13 -6.53 -29.28
C ASP A 113 10.10 -7.11 -28.23
N PRO A 114 10.32 -6.42 -27.09
CA PRO A 114 11.25 -6.87 -26.05
C PRO A 114 10.93 -8.26 -25.45
N VAL A 115 9.69 -8.73 -25.56
CA VAL A 115 9.29 -10.06 -25.08
C VAL A 115 9.67 -11.13 -26.12
N ARG A 116 9.43 -10.86 -27.40
CA ARG A 116 9.72 -11.80 -28.49
C ARG A 116 11.19 -11.83 -28.90
N TYR A 117 11.88 -10.70 -28.79
CA TYR A 117 13.25 -10.48 -29.24
C TYR A 117 14.15 -10.01 -28.08
N PRO A 118 14.32 -10.82 -27.03
CA PRO A 118 14.99 -10.38 -25.81
C PRO A 118 16.44 -9.98 -26.06
N THR A 119 16.78 -8.76 -25.64
CA THR A 119 18.16 -8.27 -25.55
C THR A 119 18.62 -8.42 -24.10
N ILE A 120 19.64 -9.25 -23.88
CA ILE A 120 20.11 -9.64 -22.55
C ILE A 120 21.54 -9.12 -22.37
N LEU A 121 21.71 -8.16 -21.47
CA LEU A 121 23.00 -7.75 -20.93
C LEU A 121 23.33 -8.68 -19.78
N SER A 122 24.39 -9.47 -19.93
CA SER A 122 24.67 -10.58 -19.01
C SER A 122 26.05 -10.45 -18.38
N GLY A 123 26.10 -10.59 -17.06
CA GLY A 123 27.33 -10.69 -16.30
C GLY A 123 27.98 -12.07 -16.32
N ASP A 124 27.33 -13.12 -16.86
CA ASP A 124 27.91 -14.45 -17.08
C ASP A 124 28.88 -14.38 -18.27
N LEU A 125 30.18 -14.18 -17.99
CA LEU A 125 31.18 -13.92 -19.03
C LEU A 125 31.59 -15.22 -19.73
N ALA A 126 31.63 -16.32 -18.98
CA ALA A 126 31.95 -17.67 -19.46
C ALA A 126 30.76 -18.33 -20.19
N GLY A 127 29.53 -17.90 -19.90
CA GLY A 127 28.32 -18.51 -20.45
C GLY A 127 28.04 -19.90 -19.86
N ASP A 128 28.48 -20.16 -18.63
CA ASP A 128 28.47 -21.49 -18.00
C ASP A 128 27.57 -21.59 -16.76
N ASP A 129 26.83 -20.51 -16.45
CA ASP A 129 25.93 -20.49 -15.31
C ASP A 129 24.75 -21.46 -15.48
N GLY A 130 24.63 -22.37 -14.51
CA GLY A 130 23.49 -23.28 -14.41
C GLY A 130 22.19 -22.56 -14.01
N PRO A 131 21.05 -23.27 -13.95
CA PRO A 131 19.77 -22.69 -13.51
C PRO A 131 19.88 -21.99 -12.15
N GLY A 132 19.32 -20.77 -12.05
CA GLY A 132 19.46 -19.93 -10.84
C GLY A 132 20.86 -19.34 -10.65
N PHE A 133 21.67 -19.33 -11.73
CA PHE A 133 23.07 -18.89 -11.74
C PHE A 133 23.92 -19.65 -10.73
N ALA A 134 23.90 -20.98 -10.85
CA ALA A 134 24.76 -21.87 -10.07
C ALA A 134 26.17 -21.92 -10.73
N GLY A 135 26.95 -20.83 -10.60
CA GLY A 135 28.26 -20.71 -11.26
C GLY A 135 28.99 -19.35 -11.17
N ARG A 136 28.44 -18.37 -10.42
CA ARG A 136 28.79 -16.93 -10.41
C ARG A 136 30.24 -16.48 -10.15
N ALA A 137 31.17 -17.40 -9.96
CA ALA A 137 32.53 -17.09 -9.51
C ALA A 137 33.30 -16.19 -10.49
N GLU A 138 32.97 -16.28 -11.77
CA GLU A 138 33.64 -15.56 -12.86
C GLU A 138 32.86 -14.32 -13.33
N ASN A 139 31.61 -14.17 -12.89
CA ASN A 139 30.71 -13.14 -13.44
C ASN A 139 31.21 -11.72 -13.19
N ALA A 140 30.82 -10.83 -14.10
CA ALA A 140 30.98 -9.38 -13.93
C ALA A 140 30.42 -8.92 -12.58
N ARG A 141 31.13 -8.00 -11.93
CA ARG A 141 30.68 -7.41 -10.68
C ARG A 141 29.43 -6.58 -10.87
N HIS A 142 29.46 -5.70 -11.87
CA HIS A 142 28.37 -4.85 -12.29
C HIS A 142 28.08 -5.11 -13.76
N VAL A 143 26.83 -5.39 -14.10
CA VAL A 143 26.47 -5.55 -15.53
C VAL A 143 26.44 -4.18 -16.22
N VAL A 144 25.89 -3.16 -15.53
CA VAL A 144 25.82 -1.78 -16.03
C VAL A 144 26.31 -0.81 -14.95
N THR A 145 27.14 0.15 -15.34
CA THR A 145 27.55 1.27 -14.49
C THR A 145 27.14 2.60 -15.11
N ALA A 146 26.76 3.56 -14.26
CA ALA A 146 26.54 4.94 -14.68
C ALA A 146 27.12 5.88 -13.61
N ILE A 147 28.02 6.78 -14.04
CA ILE A 147 28.71 7.73 -13.16
C ILE A 147 28.57 9.13 -13.77
N ASP A 148 28.06 10.08 -12.99
CA ASP A 148 27.83 11.47 -13.42
C ASP A 148 26.95 11.60 -14.68
N VAL A 149 25.90 10.78 -14.74
CA VAL A 149 24.98 10.67 -15.88
C VAL A 149 23.64 11.36 -15.59
N ASP A 150 23.08 12.08 -16.56
CA ASP A 150 21.76 12.71 -16.43
C ASP A 150 20.61 11.86 -17.02
N ALA A 151 19.39 12.39 -16.92
CA ALA A 151 18.16 11.70 -17.36
C ALA A 151 18.04 11.45 -18.87
N SER A 152 18.95 12.00 -19.69
CA SER A 152 18.99 11.71 -21.12
C SER A 152 19.66 10.36 -21.45
N ALA A 153 20.36 9.73 -20.51
CA ALA A 153 20.72 8.33 -20.64
C ALA A 153 19.47 7.46 -20.50
N LEU A 154 19.17 6.68 -21.54
CA LEU A 154 17.97 5.86 -21.63
C LEU A 154 18.33 4.39 -21.74
N LEU A 155 17.73 3.56 -20.89
CA LEU A 155 17.76 2.10 -21.00
C LEU A 155 16.33 1.62 -21.25
N ASP A 156 16.04 1.04 -22.43
CA ASP A 156 14.68 0.67 -22.84
C ASP A 156 14.60 -0.78 -23.36
N GLY A 157 13.80 -1.61 -22.68
CA GLY A 157 13.47 -2.96 -23.14
C GLY A 157 14.66 -3.94 -23.06
N LEU A 158 15.50 -3.80 -22.04
CA LEU A 158 16.69 -4.62 -21.81
C LEU A 158 16.45 -5.60 -20.66
N THR A 159 17.03 -6.79 -20.74
CA THR A 159 17.22 -7.67 -19.58
C THR A 159 18.63 -7.48 -19.04
N ILE A 160 18.80 -7.20 -17.74
CA ILE A 160 20.07 -6.99 -17.05
C ILE A 160 20.21 -8.07 -15.99
N THR A 161 21.18 -8.98 -16.16
CA THR A 161 21.22 -10.21 -15.36
C THR A 161 22.64 -10.74 -15.13
N GLY A 162 22.78 -11.58 -14.10
CA GLY A 162 24.01 -12.33 -13.85
C GLY A 162 25.14 -11.55 -13.19
N GLY A 163 24.89 -10.32 -12.71
CA GLY A 163 25.89 -9.60 -11.92
C GLY A 163 26.19 -10.31 -10.59
N HIS A 164 27.45 -10.27 -10.17
CA HIS A 164 27.92 -10.81 -8.90
C HIS A 164 28.91 -9.86 -8.20
N ALA A 165 28.38 -8.91 -7.43
CA ALA A 165 29.15 -7.91 -6.71
C ALA A 165 29.63 -8.46 -5.36
N ASP A 166 30.82 -9.09 -5.34
CA ASP A 166 31.44 -9.72 -4.16
C ASP A 166 32.83 -9.14 -3.81
N GLY A 167 33.14 -7.93 -4.30
CA GLY A 167 34.39 -7.22 -4.04
C GLY A 167 34.36 -6.40 -2.75
N ASP A 168 35.22 -5.38 -2.69
CA ASP A 168 35.28 -4.40 -1.59
C ASP A 168 34.60 -3.08 -2.00
N ASP A 169 34.20 -2.25 -1.03
CA ASP A 169 33.59 -0.94 -1.25
C ASP A 169 32.39 -0.98 -2.22
N LEU A 170 32.51 -0.39 -3.41
CA LEU A 170 31.43 -0.33 -4.40
C LEU A 170 31.20 -1.66 -5.11
N ASP A 171 32.25 -2.47 -5.20
CA ASP A 171 32.26 -3.76 -5.86
C ASP A 171 31.51 -4.84 -5.05
N ALA A 172 31.01 -4.50 -3.86
CA ALA A 172 30.11 -5.30 -3.04
C ALA A 172 28.63 -4.96 -3.23
N THR A 173 28.29 -3.98 -4.08
CA THR A 173 26.94 -3.41 -4.22
C THR A 173 26.47 -3.33 -5.67
N GLY A 174 25.18 -3.20 -5.95
CA GLY A 174 24.69 -2.82 -7.28
C GLY A 174 25.10 -3.79 -8.38
N ALA A 175 24.84 -5.09 -8.22
CA ALA A 175 25.37 -6.10 -9.13
C ALA A 175 24.75 -6.02 -10.53
N GLY A 176 23.45 -5.72 -10.63
CA GLY A 176 22.83 -5.42 -11.91
C GLY A 176 23.24 -4.04 -12.42
N LEU A 177 22.89 -3.00 -11.65
CA LEU A 177 23.16 -1.60 -11.96
C LEU A 177 23.84 -0.91 -10.78
N LEU A 178 24.94 -0.23 -11.03
CA LEU A 178 25.59 0.67 -10.08
C LEU A 178 25.49 2.12 -10.56
N LEU A 179 24.79 2.97 -9.81
CA LEU A 179 24.57 4.38 -10.10
C LEU A 179 25.27 5.27 -9.07
N VAL A 180 26.12 6.18 -9.56
CA VAL A 180 26.89 7.13 -8.76
C VAL A 180 26.71 8.53 -9.31
N ALA A 181 26.08 9.41 -8.52
CA ALA A 181 25.67 10.74 -8.99
C ALA A 181 24.94 10.70 -10.35
N ALA A 182 24.14 9.65 -10.57
CA ALA A 182 23.56 9.32 -11.87
C ALA A 182 22.03 9.28 -11.80
N SER A 183 21.37 9.78 -12.85
CA SER A 183 19.92 9.93 -12.91
C SER A 183 19.30 9.40 -14.21
N PRO A 184 19.66 8.19 -14.68
CA PRO A 184 19.16 7.66 -15.96
C PRO A 184 17.64 7.45 -15.96
N THR A 185 17.06 7.44 -17.16
CA THR A 185 15.69 6.98 -17.39
C THR A 185 15.71 5.52 -17.82
N VAL A 186 14.99 4.65 -17.12
CA VAL A 186 14.93 3.20 -17.38
C VAL A 186 13.48 2.78 -17.62
N VAL A 187 13.21 2.14 -18.75
CA VAL A 187 11.86 1.87 -19.23
C VAL A 187 11.72 0.42 -19.70
N GLY A 188 10.72 -0.31 -19.20
CA GLY A 188 10.42 -1.65 -19.72
C GLY A 188 11.55 -2.66 -19.55
N CYS A 189 12.49 -2.42 -18.62
CA CYS A 189 13.64 -3.29 -18.41
C CYS A 189 13.33 -4.37 -17.37
N VAL A 190 14.00 -5.52 -17.51
CA VAL A 190 13.96 -6.63 -16.56
C VAL A 190 15.33 -6.73 -15.87
N ILE A 191 15.39 -6.47 -14.58
CA ILE A 191 16.59 -6.60 -13.76
C ILE A 191 16.43 -7.90 -12.96
N THR A 192 17.18 -8.93 -13.30
CA THR A 192 16.93 -10.29 -12.76
C THR A 192 18.18 -11.05 -12.36
N ASP A 193 18.06 -11.84 -11.29
CA ASP A 193 19.08 -12.80 -10.86
C ASP A 193 20.46 -12.20 -10.60
N ASN A 194 20.53 -10.95 -10.12
CA ASN A 194 21.77 -10.30 -9.73
C ASN A 194 22.04 -10.52 -8.23
N LEU A 195 23.31 -10.70 -7.84
CA LEU A 195 23.72 -10.98 -6.46
C LEU A 195 24.76 -9.98 -5.97
N ALA A 196 24.45 -9.28 -4.87
CA ALA A 196 25.39 -8.40 -4.17
C ALA A 196 25.74 -8.97 -2.78
N ALA A 197 27.02 -8.91 -2.41
CA ALA A 197 27.50 -9.30 -1.08
C ALA A 197 27.10 -8.31 0.02
N PHE A 198 26.69 -7.09 -0.35
CA PHE A 198 26.22 -6.10 0.60
C PHE A 198 24.85 -5.54 0.20
N GLN A 199 24.77 -4.58 -0.72
CA GLN A 199 23.55 -3.80 -0.93
C GLN A 199 23.12 -3.78 -2.40
N GLY A 200 21.80 -3.81 -2.64
CA GLY A 200 21.25 -3.56 -3.96
C GLY A 200 21.61 -4.64 -4.97
N GLY A 201 21.06 -5.85 -4.81
CA GLY A 201 21.35 -6.96 -5.74
C GLY A 201 21.09 -6.57 -7.19
N GLY A 202 19.93 -5.98 -7.47
CA GLY A 202 19.59 -5.45 -8.79
C GLY A 202 20.15 -4.06 -9.06
N LEU A 203 20.07 -3.15 -8.09
CA LEU A 203 20.41 -1.74 -8.25
C LEU A 203 20.98 -1.15 -6.95
N GLN A 204 22.08 -0.43 -7.07
CA GLN A 204 22.56 0.51 -6.06
C GLN A 204 22.51 1.94 -6.61
N ALA A 205 21.83 2.84 -5.91
CA ALA A 205 21.87 4.28 -6.16
C ALA A 205 22.54 5.01 -4.98
N LYS A 206 23.56 5.81 -5.28
CA LYS A 206 24.29 6.59 -4.27
C LYS A 206 24.68 7.98 -4.76
N GLU A 207 25.16 8.80 -3.82
CA GLU A 207 25.74 10.13 -4.08
C GLU A 207 24.75 11.10 -4.76
N GLY A 208 23.50 11.13 -4.29
CA GLY A 208 22.49 12.03 -4.83
C GLY A 208 21.92 11.61 -6.18
N SER A 209 22.09 10.34 -6.56
CA SER A 209 21.49 9.74 -7.76
C SER A 209 19.96 9.89 -7.74
N ARG A 210 19.36 10.17 -8.91
CA ARG A 210 17.91 10.34 -9.05
C ARG A 210 17.33 9.59 -10.26
N PRO A 211 17.51 8.27 -10.35
CA PRO A 211 17.03 7.50 -11.48
C PRO A 211 15.50 7.45 -11.50
N ARG A 212 14.94 7.25 -12.71
CA ARG A 212 13.51 7.01 -12.91
C ARG A 212 13.29 5.70 -13.63
N PHE A 213 12.45 4.86 -13.04
CA PHE A 213 12.02 3.58 -13.60
C PHE A 213 10.54 3.61 -13.95
N SER A 214 10.20 3.17 -15.16
CA SER A 214 8.82 2.95 -15.57
C SER A 214 8.62 1.58 -16.21
N ALA A 215 7.53 0.90 -15.85
CA ALA A 215 7.20 -0.43 -16.38
C ALA A 215 8.35 -1.46 -16.27
N CYS A 216 9.19 -1.34 -15.24
CA CYS A 216 10.35 -2.22 -15.03
C CYS A 216 10.00 -3.39 -14.10
N VAL A 217 10.73 -4.49 -14.26
CA VAL A 217 10.60 -5.68 -13.41
C VAL A 217 11.93 -5.96 -12.71
N PHE A 218 11.94 -5.95 -11.39
CA PHE A 218 13.03 -6.42 -10.55
C PHE A 218 12.66 -7.78 -9.97
N THR A 219 13.32 -8.86 -10.37
CA THR A 219 12.96 -10.19 -9.91
C THR A 219 14.15 -11.09 -9.57
N ASN A 220 14.00 -11.91 -8.52
CA ASN A 220 15.04 -12.85 -8.07
C ASN A 220 16.41 -12.21 -7.80
N ASN A 221 16.46 -10.90 -7.54
CA ASN A 221 17.69 -10.24 -7.15
C ASN A 221 17.95 -10.50 -5.67
N ARG A 222 19.23 -10.63 -5.31
CA ARG A 222 19.65 -10.98 -3.96
C ARG A 222 20.73 -10.06 -3.43
N ALA A 223 20.58 -9.66 -2.17
CA ALA A 223 21.62 -8.98 -1.40
C ALA A 223 21.90 -9.79 -0.12
N LEU A 224 23.17 -9.86 0.31
CA LEU A 224 23.53 -10.47 1.60
C LEU A 224 23.50 -9.48 2.77
N ASP A 225 23.11 -8.23 2.55
CA ASP A 225 22.76 -7.28 3.62
C ASP A 225 21.38 -6.66 3.34
N ASN A 226 21.29 -5.58 2.56
CA ASN A 226 20.06 -4.79 2.41
C ASN A 226 19.61 -4.60 0.97
N GLY A 227 18.29 -4.56 0.75
CA GLY A 227 17.72 -4.17 -0.55
C GLY A 227 18.01 -5.22 -1.62
N GLY A 228 17.32 -6.36 -1.54
CA GLY A 228 17.56 -7.48 -2.46
C GLY A 228 17.45 -7.06 -3.93
N ALA A 229 16.49 -6.21 -4.25
CA ALA A 229 16.38 -5.55 -5.56
C ALA A 229 17.13 -4.23 -5.62
N VAL A 230 16.81 -3.29 -4.72
CA VAL A 230 17.23 -1.90 -4.81
C VAL A 230 17.72 -1.43 -3.46
N TYR A 231 18.85 -0.74 -3.47
CA TYR A 231 19.27 0.09 -2.36
C TYR A 231 19.45 1.54 -2.83
N ASN A 232 18.79 2.45 -2.13
CA ASN A 232 18.88 3.89 -2.31
C ASN A 232 19.53 4.51 -1.06
N GLY A 233 20.75 5.04 -1.20
CA GLY A 233 21.46 5.75 -0.13
C GLY A 233 21.62 7.23 -0.45
N ALA A 234 20.92 8.10 0.29
CA ALA A 234 20.83 9.53 0.00
C ALA A 234 20.57 9.83 -1.49
N SER A 235 19.69 9.05 -2.10
CA SER A 235 19.47 9.00 -3.55
C SER A 235 18.00 8.67 -3.84
N PRO A 236 17.12 9.69 -3.96
CA PRO A 236 15.70 9.45 -4.20
C PRO A 236 15.48 8.91 -5.62
N ALA A 237 14.85 7.74 -5.73
CA ALA A 237 14.54 7.09 -7.01
C ALA A 237 13.02 6.99 -7.23
N ASP A 238 12.57 7.30 -8.45
CA ASP A 238 11.16 7.21 -8.85
C ASP A 238 10.88 5.84 -9.51
N PHE A 239 9.81 5.18 -9.07
CA PHE A 239 9.31 3.92 -9.64
C PHE A 239 7.82 4.07 -9.98
N ILE A 240 7.47 3.85 -11.24
CA ILE A 240 6.10 3.98 -11.74
C ILE A 240 5.74 2.70 -12.50
N ASP A 241 4.62 2.07 -12.15
CA ASP A 241 4.15 0.83 -12.80
C ASP A 241 5.22 -0.29 -12.76
N CYS A 242 6.03 -0.34 -11.70
CA CYS A 242 7.13 -1.30 -11.56
C CYS A 242 6.74 -2.52 -10.72
N LEU A 243 7.40 -3.64 -10.98
CA LEU A 243 7.19 -4.91 -10.30
C LEU A 243 8.45 -5.36 -9.56
N PHE A 244 8.33 -5.70 -8.28
CA PHE A 244 9.37 -6.26 -7.44
C PHE A 244 8.93 -7.65 -6.96
N VAL A 245 9.47 -8.70 -7.57
CA VAL A 245 9.01 -10.10 -7.35
C VAL A 245 10.11 -11.00 -6.86
N ALA A 246 9.86 -11.69 -5.75
CA ALA A 246 10.74 -12.73 -5.23
C ALA A 246 12.20 -12.27 -5.01
N ASN A 247 12.39 -10.98 -4.70
CA ASN A 247 13.71 -10.47 -4.33
C ASN A 247 13.99 -10.83 -2.87
N THR A 248 15.26 -11.10 -2.57
CA THR A 248 15.66 -11.55 -1.24
C THR A 248 16.83 -10.74 -0.70
N ALA A 249 16.68 -10.22 0.51
CA ALA A 249 17.80 -9.69 1.28
C ALA A 249 18.06 -10.62 2.46
N ALA A 250 19.30 -10.69 2.90
CA ALA A 250 19.61 -11.36 4.15
C ALA A 250 19.01 -10.62 5.34
N VAL A 251 19.29 -9.32 5.49
CA VAL A 251 19.04 -8.61 6.75
C VAL A 251 17.79 -7.72 6.67
N TYR A 252 17.78 -6.73 5.78
CA TYR A 252 16.67 -5.78 5.67
C TYR A 252 16.20 -5.59 4.23
N ALA A 253 14.90 -5.32 4.05
CA ALA A 253 14.29 -4.99 2.75
C ALA A 253 14.52 -6.04 1.67
N GLY A 254 13.66 -7.06 1.61
CA GLY A 254 13.74 -8.09 0.57
C GLY A 254 13.74 -7.53 -0.85
N ALA A 255 13.06 -6.41 -1.08
CA ALA A 255 13.11 -5.66 -2.34
C ALA A 255 13.88 -4.33 -2.21
N VAL A 256 13.33 -3.33 -1.52
CA VAL A 256 13.78 -1.93 -1.62
C VAL A 256 14.18 -1.37 -0.26
N CYS A 257 15.44 -0.95 -0.13
CA CYS A 257 15.91 -0.19 1.04
C CYS A 257 16.08 1.28 0.65
N ASN A 258 15.30 2.16 1.28
CA ASN A 258 15.48 3.61 1.20
C ASN A 258 16.13 4.08 2.48
N ARG A 259 17.29 4.72 2.36
CA ARG A 259 18.03 5.22 3.50
C ARG A 259 18.48 6.65 3.28
N ASP A 260 18.41 7.43 4.35
CA ASP A 260 19.02 8.75 4.46
C ASP A 260 18.48 9.79 3.46
N GLU A 261 17.23 10.26 3.63
CA GLU A 261 16.56 11.21 2.72
C GLU A 261 16.39 10.70 1.28
N SER A 262 16.22 9.38 1.12
CA SER A 262 15.92 8.75 -0.17
C SER A 262 14.41 8.78 -0.43
N ASP A 263 13.86 10.00 -0.51
CA ASP A 263 12.41 10.29 -0.58
C ASP A 263 11.85 10.12 -2.00
N GLY A 264 12.00 8.91 -2.54
CA GLY A 264 11.51 8.54 -3.87
C GLY A 264 9.99 8.32 -3.94
N ARG A 265 9.43 8.35 -5.15
CA ARG A 265 8.01 8.09 -5.39
C ARG A 265 7.80 6.68 -5.95
N PHE A 266 6.85 5.93 -5.37
CA PHE A 266 6.36 4.66 -5.85
C PHE A 266 4.88 4.80 -6.21
N GLU A 267 4.56 4.64 -7.49
CA GLU A 267 3.21 4.77 -8.00
C GLU A 267 2.82 3.51 -8.77
N ARG A 268 1.68 2.90 -8.41
CA ARG A 268 1.16 1.67 -9.03
C ARG A 268 2.19 0.54 -9.09
N CYS A 269 3.05 0.47 -8.08
CA CYS A 269 4.09 -0.55 -7.99
C CYS A 269 3.57 -1.77 -7.24
N THR A 270 4.02 -2.95 -7.65
CA THR A 270 3.68 -4.22 -7.00
C THR A 270 4.93 -4.86 -6.39
N PHE A 271 4.84 -5.23 -5.11
CA PHE A 271 5.84 -5.94 -4.33
C PHE A 271 5.26 -7.31 -3.95
N ASP A 272 5.68 -8.36 -4.63
CA ASP A 272 5.11 -9.71 -4.48
C ASP A 272 6.16 -10.74 -4.05
N GLY A 273 5.92 -11.40 -2.93
CA GLY A 273 6.73 -12.52 -2.46
C GLY A 273 8.19 -12.17 -2.12
N ASN A 274 8.49 -10.92 -1.79
CA ASN A 274 9.84 -10.51 -1.39
C ASN A 274 10.12 -10.95 0.05
N THR A 275 11.38 -11.30 0.34
CA THR A 275 11.76 -11.91 1.62
C THR A 275 13.01 -11.26 2.23
N ALA A 276 12.94 -10.94 3.53
CA ALA A 276 14.12 -10.64 4.36
C ALA A 276 14.47 -11.89 5.19
N ALA A 277 15.50 -12.64 4.78
CA ALA A 277 15.63 -14.07 5.06
C ALA A 277 16.39 -14.47 6.34
N GLU A 278 17.18 -13.59 6.97
CA GLU A 278 18.08 -13.96 8.07
C GLU A 278 17.52 -13.81 9.49
N ALA A 279 18.25 -14.45 10.41
CA ALA A 279 17.86 -14.91 11.73
C ALA A 279 17.82 -13.81 12.83
N GLU A 280 17.07 -14.14 13.89
CA GLU A 280 16.69 -13.32 15.06
C GLU A 280 17.77 -12.43 15.69
N ALA A 281 19.06 -12.74 15.53
CA ALA A 281 20.16 -12.07 16.23
C ALA A 281 20.40 -10.61 15.81
N THR A 282 20.03 -10.24 14.58
CA THR A 282 20.22 -8.87 14.05
C THR A 282 18.94 -8.03 14.08
N GLY A 283 17.78 -8.65 14.36
CA GLY A 283 16.49 -7.96 14.41
C GLY A 283 16.03 -7.40 13.05
N GLY A 284 16.40 -8.07 11.95
CA GLY A 284 16.06 -7.73 10.56
C GLY A 284 14.58 -7.39 10.31
N GLY A 285 14.25 -6.76 9.18
CA GLY A 285 12.88 -6.30 8.91
C GLY A 285 12.61 -5.82 7.48
N GLY A 286 11.33 -5.71 7.13
CA GLY A 286 10.82 -5.28 5.83
C GLY A 286 10.93 -6.39 4.81
N GLY A 287 9.95 -7.29 4.75
CA GLY A 287 9.97 -8.35 3.73
C GLY A 287 10.00 -7.79 2.31
N ALA A 288 9.39 -6.62 2.07
CA ALA A 288 9.55 -5.88 0.81
C ALA A 288 10.39 -4.61 0.95
N MET A 289 9.97 -3.67 1.80
CA MET A 289 10.50 -2.31 1.83
C MET A 289 10.90 -1.88 3.24
N VAL A 290 12.04 -1.20 3.33
CA VAL A 290 12.48 -0.51 4.55
C VAL A 290 12.78 0.94 4.21
N ASN A 291 12.22 1.86 5.01
CA ASN A 291 12.51 3.28 4.99
C ASN A 291 13.19 3.64 6.30
N ALA A 292 14.46 4.01 6.21
CA ALA A 292 15.29 4.42 7.34
C ALA A 292 15.64 5.90 7.17
N ARG A 293 14.99 6.76 7.97
CA ARG A 293 15.03 8.23 7.79
C ARG A 293 14.74 8.63 6.34
N SER A 294 13.67 8.11 5.79
CA SER A 294 13.22 8.41 4.41
C SER A 294 11.69 8.47 4.38
N HIS A 295 11.16 9.34 3.54
CA HIS A 295 9.76 9.74 3.48
C HIS A 295 9.17 9.48 2.09
N PRO A 296 9.24 8.25 1.55
CA PRO A 296 8.74 8.00 0.21
C PRO A 296 7.23 8.20 0.12
N THR A 297 6.77 8.53 -1.08
CA THR A 297 5.34 8.56 -1.41
C THR A 297 4.95 7.23 -2.04
N LEU A 298 3.98 6.52 -1.47
CA LEU A 298 3.42 5.26 -1.96
C LEU A 298 1.97 5.48 -2.39
N ILE A 299 1.70 5.39 -3.70
CA ILE A 299 0.38 5.65 -4.28
C ILE A 299 -0.07 4.42 -5.05
N GLU A 300 -1.25 3.89 -4.71
CA GLU A 300 -1.86 2.76 -5.42
C GLU A 300 -0.93 1.54 -5.53
N CYS A 301 -0.06 1.35 -4.53
CA CYS A 301 0.87 0.25 -4.51
C CYS A 301 0.22 -1.04 -3.98
N VAL A 302 0.80 -2.18 -4.31
CA VAL A 302 0.38 -3.49 -3.81
C VAL A 302 1.56 -4.19 -3.17
N PHE A 303 1.43 -4.56 -1.90
CA PHE A 303 2.37 -5.42 -1.18
C PHE A 303 1.68 -6.74 -0.88
N SER A 304 2.05 -7.82 -1.58
CA SER A 304 1.46 -9.14 -1.41
C SER A 304 2.46 -10.22 -1.05
N GLY A 305 2.10 -11.07 -0.07
CA GLY A 305 2.87 -12.27 0.24
C GLY A 305 4.31 -12.02 0.69
N ASN A 306 4.66 -10.79 1.10
CA ASN A 306 6.01 -10.47 1.53
C ASN A 306 6.25 -11.01 2.95
N HIS A 307 7.48 -11.44 3.21
CA HIS A 307 7.77 -12.29 4.36
C HIS A 307 9.05 -11.87 5.10
N ALA A 308 8.94 -11.69 6.41
CA ALA A 308 10.06 -11.41 7.32
C ALA A 308 10.06 -12.43 8.49
N PRO A 309 10.56 -13.67 8.28
CA PRO A 309 10.44 -14.80 9.22
C PRO A 309 10.94 -14.53 10.64
N PHE A 310 11.94 -13.68 10.79
CA PHE A 310 12.57 -13.36 12.08
C PHE A 310 12.56 -11.87 12.38
N GLY A 311 11.68 -11.14 11.68
CA GLY A 311 11.79 -9.70 11.57
C GLY A 311 10.50 -8.95 11.79
N ARG A 312 10.61 -7.65 11.52
CA ARG A 312 9.54 -6.66 11.64
C ARG A 312 8.99 -6.31 10.27
N GLY A 313 7.69 -6.05 10.15
CA GLY A 313 7.09 -5.54 8.91
C GLY A 313 7.18 -6.52 7.75
N GLY A 314 6.17 -7.36 7.55
CA GLY A 314 6.21 -8.34 6.44
C GLY A 314 6.28 -7.66 5.07
N ALA A 315 5.66 -6.49 4.92
CA ALA A 315 5.80 -5.64 3.75
C ALA A 315 6.71 -4.44 4.01
N LEU A 316 6.37 -3.62 5.01
CA LEU A 316 6.93 -2.29 5.18
C LEU A 316 7.53 -2.10 6.58
N VAL A 317 8.71 -1.49 6.66
CA VAL A 317 9.27 -0.97 7.90
C VAL A 317 9.59 0.50 7.74
N ASN A 318 9.16 1.31 8.70
CA ASN A 318 9.52 2.71 8.84
C ASN A 318 10.26 2.90 10.16
N GLU A 319 11.50 3.37 10.08
CA GLU A 319 12.39 3.48 11.23
C GLU A 319 13.29 4.73 11.16
N PRO A 320 13.95 5.09 12.28
CA PRO A 320 15.03 6.07 12.28
C PRO A 320 16.21 5.66 11.40
N GLY A 321 17.01 6.65 11.03
CA GLY A 321 18.31 6.42 10.41
C GLY A 321 19.36 6.03 11.45
N HIS A 322 20.63 6.07 11.04
CA HIS A 322 21.75 5.80 11.96
C HIS A 322 21.85 6.84 13.10
N ASP A 323 21.48 8.10 12.84
CA ASP A 323 21.44 9.16 13.84
C ASP A 323 20.03 9.29 14.46
N PRO A 324 19.83 8.88 15.72
CA PRO A 324 18.53 8.96 16.39
C PRO A 324 18.09 10.41 16.66
N ALA A 325 18.98 11.41 16.56
CA ALA A 325 18.62 12.81 16.75
C ALA A 325 17.79 13.39 15.59
N LEU A 326 17.77 12.72 14.44
CA LEU A 326 17.14 13.21 13.21
C LEU A 326 15.69 12.73 13.02
N GLY A 327 15.17 11.90 13.94
CA GLY A 327 13.81 11.38 13.89
C GLY A 327 13.63 10.18 12.95
N GLY A 328 12.39 9.65 12.94
CA GLY A 328 12.01 8.50 12.12
C GLY A 328 11.52 8.86 10.73
N SER A 329 10.94 7.85 10.07
CA SER A 329 10.43 7.96 8.71
C SER A 329 8.97 8.40 8.72
N HIS A 330 8.60 9.21 7.72
CA HIS A 330 7.24 9.75 7.57
C HIS A 330 6.71 9.61 6.15
N PRO A 331 6.56 8.38 5.61
CA PRO A 331 6.01 8.18 4.28
C PRO A 331 4.56 8.65 4.18
N GLU A 332 4.17 9.01 2.95
CA GLU A 332 2.77 9.23 2.56
C GLU A 332 2.27 7.99 1.84
N VAL A 333 1.24 7.34 2.36
CA VAL A 333 0.68 6.10 1.81
C VAL A 333 -0.78 6.33 1.46
N SER A 334 -1.15 6.16 0.19
CA SER A 334 -2.52 6.34 -0.28
C SER A 334 -2.94 5.24 -1.25
N GLY A 335 -4.21 4.80 -1.16
CA GLY A 335 -4.79 3.81 -2.07
C GLY A 335 -4.04 2.47 -2.12
N THR A 336 -3.25 2.15 -1.10
CA THR A 336 -2.27 1.05 -1.13
C THR A 336 -2.85 -0.20 -0.46
N SER A 337 -2.57 -1.38 -1.03
CA SER A 337 -3.03 -2.67 -0.51
C SER A 337 -1.87 -3.49 0.07
N PHE A 338 -2.02 -3.95 1.32
CA PHE A 338 -1.14 -4.89 2.00
C PHE A 338 -1.88 -6.20 2.24
N ALA A 339 -1.58 -7.23 1.44
CA ALA A 339 -2.33 -8.49 1.44
C ALA A 339 -1.47 -9.73 1.71
N GLY A 340 -1.78 -10.49 2.76
CA GLY A 340 -1.13 -11.77 3.03
C GLY A 340 0.35 -11.66 3.38
N ASN A 341 0.80 -10.50 3.86
CA ASN A 341 2.17 -10.31 4.31
C ASN A 341 2.33 -10.88 5.72
N SER A 342 3.56 -11.26 6.07
CA SER A 342 3.79 -11.94 7.33
C SER A 342 5.16 -11.67 7.95
N ALA A 343 5.20 -11.49 9.27
CA ALA A 343 6.40 -11.21 10.06
C ALA A 343 6.25 -11.67 11.51
N GLN A 344 7.25 -11.45 12.38
CA GLN A 344 7.07 -11.64 13.84
C GLN A 344 6.31 -10.48 14.49
N ARG A 345 6.49 -9.26 13.97
CA ARG A 345 5.84 -8.03 14.46
C ARG A 345 5.40 -7.18 13.29
N GLY A 346 4.13 -6.81 13.24
CA GLY A 346 3.60 -6.04 12.10
C GLY A 346 3.54 -6.91 10.86
N GLY A 347 2.53 -7.78 10.74
CA GLY A 347 2.44 -8.72 9.61
C GLY A 347 2.49 -8.01 8.26
N ALA A 348 1.91 -6.81 8.16
CA ALA A 348 2.12 -5.90 7.03
C ALA A 348 3.19 -4.86 7.32
N ALA A 349 3.01 -4.03 8.34
CA ALA A 349 3.82 -2.85 8.55
C ALA A 349 4.30 -2.71 10.00
N TYR A 350 5.53 -2.22 10.16
CA TYR A 350 6.10 -1.89 11.45
C TYR A 350 6.64 -0.45 11.45
N TRP A 351 6.28 0.31 12.48
CA TRP A 351 6.64 1.71 12.64
C TRP A 351 7.41 1.89 13.95
N LEU A 352 8.59 2.48 13.87
CA LEU A 352 9.41 2.84 15.01
C LEU A 352 9.75 4.31 14.95
N GLU A 353 9.37 5.07 15.99
CA GLU A 353 9.65 6.51 16.07
C GLU A 353 9.21 7.29 14.83
N SER A 354 8.16 6.78 14.17
CA SER A 354 7.77 7.15 12.81
C SER A 354 6.31 7.58 12.77
N GLY A 355 5.86 8.12 11.64
CA GLY A 355 4.49 8.59 11.48
C GLY A 355 4.16 8.88 10.02
N GLY A 356 3.23 9.79 9.76
CA GLY A 356 2.83 10.12 8.38
C GLY A 356 1.45 9.56 8.02
N PRO A 357 0.83 10.09 6.96
CA PRO A 357 -0.53 9.74 6.58
C PRO A 357 -0.59 8.39 5.86
N VAL A 358 -1.61 7.60 6.24
CA VAL A 358 -2.04 6.39 5.56
C VAL A 358 -3.53 6.57 5.25
N THR A 359 -3.88 6.75 3.98
CA THR A 359 -5.25 7.05 3.55
C THR A 359 -5.77 6.00 2.58
N ASP A 360 -7.06 5.68 2.69
CA ASP A 360 -7.79 4.85 1.72
C ASP A 360 -7.07 3.53 1.37
N SER A 361 -6.40 2.95 2.36
CA SER A 361 -5.50 1.81 2.20
C SER A 361 -6.05 0.57 2.90
N THR A 362 -5.75 -0.60 2.37
CA THR A 362 -6.32 -1.88 2.85
C THR A 362 -5.24 -2.82 3.37
N PHE A 363 -5.47 -3.42 4.53
CA PHE A 363 -4.64 -4.42 5.17
C PHE A 363 -5.43 -5.70 5.33
N VAL A 364 -5.17 -6.71 4.49
CA VAL A 364 -6.01 -7.91 4.39
C VAL A 364 -5.21 -9.18 4.62
N GLY A 365 -5.62 -10.01 5.59
CA GLY A 365 -5.07 -11.35 5.76
C GLY A 365 -3.59 -11.37 6.16
N ASN A 366 -3.08 -10.30 6.77
CA ASN A 366 -1.69 -10.24 7.22
C ASN A 366 -1.54 -10.98 8.55
N THR A 367 -0.37 -11.54 8.80
CA THR A 367 -0.15 -12.38 9.98
C THR A 367 1.15 -12.05 10.68
N ALA A 368 1.07 -11.78 11.99
CA ALA A 368 2.22 -11.79 12.89
C ALA A 368 2.31 -13.17 13.56
N PHE A 369 3.42 -13.89 13.40
CA PHE A 369 3.63 -15.24 13.95
C PHE A 369 4.85 -15.28 14.87
N PHE A 370 4.72 -16.00 16.00
CA PHE A 370 5.76 -16.33 17.01
C PHE A 370 5.87 -15.46 18.28
N ASP A 371 6.06 -16.22 19.37
CA ASP A 371 6.40 -15.92 20.77
C ASP A 371 5.43 -15.04 21.58
N ASP A 372 5.51 -15.13 22.92
CA ASP A 372 4.61 -14.51 23.91
C ASP A 372 4.51 -12.96 23.80
N ARG A 373 5.09 -12.35 22.76
CA ARG A 373 5.08 -10.92 22.43
C ARG A 373 4.83 -10.59 20.95
N GLY A 374 4.47 -11.55 20.11
CA GLY A 374 4.03 -11.31 18.73
C GLY A 374 2.77 -10.44 18.68
N GLY A 375 2.71 -9.44 17.79
CA GLY A 375 1.57 -8.52 17.75
C GLY A 375 1.43 -7.70 16.46
N GLY A 376 0.31 -7.00 16.33
CA GLY A 376 -0.03 -6.15 15.18
C GLY A 376 -0.15 -6.96 13.90
N GLY A 377 -1.19 -7.81 13.79
CA GLY A 377 -1.35 -8.74 12.67
C GLY A 377 -1.27 -8.05 11.31
N ALA A 378 -1.75 -6.80 11.20
CA ALA A 378 -1.35 -5.89 10.14
C ALA A 378 -0.25 -4.91 10.58
N VAL A 379 -0.52 -4.05 11.57
CA VAL A 379 0.34 -2.91 11.89
C VAL A 379 0.84 -2.95 13.34
N TYR A 380 2.14 -2.72 13.53
CA TYR A 380 2.76 -2.57 14.85
C TYR A 380 3.45 -1.21 14.96
N ASN A 381 3.06 -0.41 15.94
CA ASN A 381 3.61 0.90 16.23
C ASN A 381 4.40 0.88 17.54
N VAL A 382 5.60 1.48 17.53
CA VAL A 382 6.43 1.70 18.73
C VAL A 382 6.88 3.14 18.76
N ARG A 383 6.54 3.88 19.84
CA ARG A 383 6.78 5.33 19.95
C ARG A 383 6.42 6.10 18.69
N SER A 384 5.31 5.70 18.05
CA SER A 384 4.95 6.12 16.69
C SER A 384 3.53 6.69 16.64
N ALA A 385 3.30 7.55 15.64
CA ALA A 385 1.98 8.17 15.41
C ALA A 385 1.65 8.28 13.91
N PRO A 386 1.59 7.16 13.16
CA PRO A 386 0.98 7.16 11.83
C PRO A 386 -0.51 7.54 11.92
N VAL A 387 -1.00 8.27 10.91
CA VAL A 387 -2.39 8.75 10.85
C VAL A 387 -3.16 7.90 9.86
N PHE A 388 -4.12 7.10 10.33
CA PHE A 388 -4.95 6.27 9.47
C PHE A 388 -6.30 6.95 9.22
N THR A 389 -6.63 7.15 7.94
CA THR A 389 -7.92 7.73 7.53
C THR A 389 -8.54 6.87 6.42
N GLY A 390 -9.81 6.50 6.54
CA GLY A 390 -10.48 5.74 5.47
C GLY A 390 -9.89 4.35 5.21
N CYS A 391 -9.10 3.82 6.15
CA CYS A 391 -8.36 2.57 5.96
C CYS A 391 -9.19 1.36 6.38
N ARG A 392 -8.86 0.21 5.81
CA ARG A 392 -9.53 -1.06 6.10
C ARG A 392 -8.56 -2.11 6.63
N PHE A 393 -8.90 -2.75 7.74
CA PHE A 393 -8.14 -3.84 8.34
C PHE A 393 -9.02 -5.08 8.39
N GLU A 394 -8.75 -6.06 7.55
CA GLU A 394 -9.55 -7.26 7.43
C GLU A 394 -8.75 -8.53 7.71
N ARG A 395 -9.32 -9.43 8.50
CA ARG A 395 -8.85 -10.83 8.61
C ARG A 395 -7.37 -10.94 8.96
N ASN A 396 -6.84 -9.94 9.65
CA ASN A 396 -5.47 -9.94 10.13
C ASN A 396 -5.38 -10.72 11.44
N ALA A 397 -4.25 -11.37 11.66
CA ALA A 397 -4.07 -12.33 12.75
C ALA A 397 -2.75 -12.11 13.51
N SER A 398 -2.80 -12.13 14.83
CA SER A 398 -1.63 -12.05 15.72
C SER A 398 -1.96 -12.62 17.10
N ASP A 399 -1.01 -12.58 18.06
CA ASP A 399 -1.33 -12.84 19.47
C ASP A 399 -1.85 -11.58 20.18
N LEU A 400 -1.35 -10.39 19.81
CA LEU A 400 -1.75 -9.09 20.37
C LEU A 400 -2.16 -8.12 19.25
N GLY A 401 -3.40 -7.64 19.23
CA GLY A 401 -3.86 -6.66 18.25
C GLY A 401 -3.92 -7.24 16.83
N GLY A 402 -5.03 -7.87 16.45
CA GLY A 402 -5.17 -8.55 15.17
C GLY A 402 -5.02 -7.59 13.99
N GLY A 403 -5.67 -6.44 14.04
CA GLY A 403 -5.46 -5.34 13.09
C GLY A 403 -4.21 -4.52 13.45
N LEU A 404 -4.24 -3.86 14.61
CA LEU A 404 -3.26 -2.84 14.98
C LEU A 404 -2.78 -3.02 16.42
N TYR A 405 -1.48 -2.85 16.65
CA TYR A 405 -0.89 -2.84 17.98
C TYR A 405 -0.05 -1.57 18.20
N ASN A 406 -0.42 -0.80 19.24
CA ASN A 406 0.31 0.35 19.74
C ASN A 406 1.07 -0.01 21.01
N LEU A 407 2.37 0.21 21.00
CA LEU A 407 3.23 -0.02 22.15
C LEU A 407 4.06 1.22 22.44
N ASP A 408 4.31 1.47 23.73
CA ASP A 408 5.32 2.40 24.24
C ASP A 408 5.13 3.80 23.68
N GLU A 409 4.22 4.59 24.28
CA GLU A 409 3.95 5.98 23.88
C GLU A 409 3.55 6.14 22.39
N SER A 410 2.79 5.17 21.86
CA SER A 410 2.25 5.24 20.49
C SER A 410 0.85 5.86 20.49
N HIS A 411 0.65 6.88 19.66
CA HIS A 411 -0.55 7.72 19.66
C HIS A 411 -1.18 7.89 18.26
N PRO A 412 -1.42 6.83 17.48
CA PRO A 412 -1.97 7.02 16.14
C PRO A 412 -3.41 7.52 16.20
N PRO A 413 -3.76 8.57 15.43
CA PRO A 413 -5.13 8.83 15.06
C PRO A 413 -5.62 7.77 14.06
N VAL A 414 -6.80 7.24 14.31
CA VAL A 414 -7.50 6.25 13.48
C VAL A 414 -8.91 6.80 13.25
N VAL A 415 -9.16 7.28 12.03
CA VAL A 415 -10.38 8.02 11.68
C VAL A 415 -11.07 7.38 10.49
N ALA A 416 -12.39 7.20 10.53
CA ALA A 416 -13.16 6.64 9.40
C ALA A 416 -12.61 5.28 8.92
N CYS A 417 -12.01 4.50 9.83
CA CYS A 417 -11.42 3.22 9.50
C CYS A 417 -12.35 2.06 9.82
N VAL A 418 -12.18 0.95 9.10
CA VAL A 418 -13.02 -0.23 9.23
C VAL A 418 -12.18 -1.45 9.59
N PHE A 419 -12.50 -2.11 10.71
CA PHE A 419 -11.83 -3.31 11.22
C PHE A 419 -12.82 -4.48 11.19
N VAL A 420 -12.56 -5.48 10.34
CA VAL A 420 -13.49 -6.59 10.11
C VAL A 420 -12.81 -7.94 10.27
N GLY A 421 -13.40 -8.81 11.09
CA GLY A 421 -13.00 -10.22 11.18
C GLY A 421 -11.53 -10.42 11.55
N ASN A 422 -10.89 -9.44 12.20
CA ASN A 422 -9.52 -9.58 12.69
C ASN A 422 -9.52 -10.47 13.95
N TRP A 423 -8.45 -11.23 14.13
CA TRP A 423 -8.33 -12.18 15.23
C TRP A 423 -7.03 -11.98 16.00
N ALA A 424 -7.12 -12.05 17.32
CA ALA A 424 -5.95 -12.18 18.18
C ALA A 424 -6.22 -12.98 19.45
N ALA A 425 -5.17 -13.31 20.21
CA ALA A 425 -5.37 -13.82 21.57
C ALA A 425 -5.93 -12.70 22.48
N VAL A 426 -5.41 -11.48 22.33
CA VAL A 426 -5.87 -10.25 23.01
C VAL A 426 -6.07 -9.15 21.98
N ALA A 427 -7.23 -8.46 22.03
CA ALA A 427 -7.60 -7.40 21.09
C ALA A 427 -7.70 -7.86 19.63
N GLY A 428 -8.87 -8.34 19.21
CA GLY A 428 -9.08 -8.77 17.82
C GLY A 428 -8.83 -7.64 16.81
N GLY A 429 -9.29 -6.43 17.11
CA GLY A 429 -9.07 -5.24 16.27
C GLY A 429 -7.80 -4.47 16.60
N LEU A 430 -7.77 -3.81 17.76
CA LEU A 430 -6.72 -2.86 18.15
C LEU A 430 -6.30 -3.08 19.61
N TYR A 431 -5.00 -3.24 19.83
CA TYR A 431 -4.40 -3.30 21.16
C TYR A 431 -3.54 -2.06 21.43
N SER A 432 -3.62 -1.51 22.64
CA SER A 432 -2.77 -0.42 23.10
C SER A 432 -2.13 -0.76 24.44
N ASP A 433 -0.81 -0.58 24.53
CA ASP A 433 0.00 -0.92 25.69
C ASP A 433 1.04 0.17 26.01
N VAL A 434 1.38 0.31 27.29
CA VAL A 434 2.45 1.17 27.83
C VAL A 434 2.29 2.63 27.39
N CYS A 435 1.35 3.34 28.02
CA CYS A 435 1.09 4.76 27.78
C CYS A 435 0.73 5.08 26.32
N SER A 436 0.17 4.13 25.58
CA SER A 436 -0.21 4.31 24.18
C SER A 436 -1.66 4.78 24.06
N ASN A 437 -1.85 6.04 23.71
CA ASN A 437 -3.17 6.71 23.77
C ASN A 437 -3.67 7.01 22.34
N PRO A 438 -4.30 6.05 21.63
CA PRO A 438 -4.84 6.29 20.31
C PRO A 438 -6.12 7.12 20.37
N LEU A 439 -6.34 7.91 19.31
CA LEU A 439 -7.62 8.51 18.99
C LEU A 439 -8.32 7.61 17.96
N ILE A 440 -9.49 7.08 18.31
CA ILE A 440 -10.30 6.22 17.45
C ILE A 440 -11.63 6.93 17.21
N ALA A 441 -11.86 7.41 15.99
CA ALA A 441 -13.05 8.22 15.69
C ALA A 441 -13.74 7.80 14.41
N SER A 442 -15.07 7.78 14.39
CA SER A 442 -15.85 7.45 13.19
C SER A 442 -15.49 6.07 12.60
N CYS A 443 -15.06 5.13 13.45
CA CYS A 443 -14.57 3.83 13.04
C CYS A 443 -15.65 2.75 13.18
N VAL A 444 -15.52 1.72 12.36
CA VAL A 444 -16.39 0.52 12.38
C VAL A 444 -15.56 -0.69 12.79
N PHE A 445 -16.04 -1.43 13.79
CA PHE A 445 -15.46 -2.70 14.23
C PHE A 445 -16.52 -3.79 14.15
N VAL A 446 -16.39 -4.70 13.19
CA VAL A 446 -17.36 -5.78 12.95
C VAL A 446 -16.71 -7.15 13.05
N GLY A 447 -17.29 -8.03 13.87
CA GLY A 447 -16.90 -9.44 13.89
C GLY A 447 -15.44 -9.71 14.33
N ASN A 448 -14.77 -8.73 14.95
CA ASN A 448 -13.42 -8.95 15.47
C ASN A 448 -13.46 -9.86 16.69
N ARG A 449 -12.44 -10.71 16.82
CA ARG A 449 -12.41 -11.75 17.84
C ARG A 449 -11.11 -11.75 18.63
N ALA A 450 -11.25 -11.75 19.95
CA ALA A 450 -10.18 -12.11 20.87
C ALA A 450 -10.50 -13.44 21.56
N ASP A 451 -9.48 -14.23 21.90
CA ASP A 451 -9.69 -15.44 22.71
C ASP A 451 -9.83 -15.11 24.20
N ALA A 452 -9.16 -14.05 24.69
CA ALA A 452 -9.22 -13.59 26.08
C ALA A 452 -10.05 -12.32 26.24
N GLU A 453 -9.51 -11.16 25.85
CA GLU A 453 -10.02 -9.86 26.28
C GLU A 453 -10.10 -8.85 25.13
N GLY A 454 -11.19 -8.07 25.09
CA GLY A 454 -11.38 -6.96 24.16
C GLY A 454 -11.58 -7.46 22.73
N GLY A 455 -12.79 -7.86 22.34
CA GLY A 455 -12.98 -8.45 21.00
C GLY A 455 -12.62 -7.48 19.87
N ALA A 456 -12.89 -6.19 20.05
CA ALA A 456 -12.45 -5.14 19.14
C ALA A 456 -11.25 -4.36 19.68
N VAL A 457 -11.36 -3.74 20.85
CA VAL A 457 -10.34 -2.84 21.41
C VAL A 457 -9.94 -3.28 22.80
N ASN A 458 -8.63 -3.28 23.07
CA ASN A 458 -8.09 -3.48 24.40
C ASN A 458 -7.06 -2.39 24.73
N SER A 459 -7.21 -1.77 25.91
CA SER A 459 -6.28 -0.77 26.45
C SER A 459 -5.65 -1.25 27.74
N TYR A 460 -4.33 -1.35 27.76
CA TYR A 460 -3.53 -1.76 28.92
C TYR A 460 -2.53 -0.66 29.27
N TYR A 461 -2.53 -0.19 30.53
CA TYR A 461 -1.71 0.96 30.97
C TYR A 461 -1.78 2.19 30.04
N SER A 462 -2.95 2.43 29.46
CA SER A 462 -3.14 3.35 28.33
C SER A 462 -4.47 4.10 28.42
N GLU A 463 -4.63 5.17 27.65
CA GLU A 463 -5.80 6.04 27.64
C GLU A 463 -6.35 6.25 26.23
N ALA A 464 -7.18 5.31 25.74
CA ALA A 464 -7.81 5.44 24.43
C ALA A 464 -9.01 6.39 24.45
N ILE A 465 -9.14 7.20 23.39
CA ILE A 465 -10.33 8.02 23.13
C ILE A 465 -11.10 7.40 21.97
N VAL A 466 -12.34 7.02 22.20
CA VAL A 466 -13.22 6.35 21.24
C VAL A 466 -14.46 7.22 21.04
N ALA A 467 -14.66 7.78 19.86
CA ALA A 467 -15.74 8.74 19.60
C ALA A 467 -16.47 8.44 18.28
N GLY A 468 -17.80 8.45 18.29
CA GLY A 468 -18.56 8.29 17.04
C GLY A 468 -18.32 6.95 16.37
N CYS A 469 -18.09 5.86 17.10
CA CYS A 469 -17.72 4.56 16.52
C CYS A 469 -18.85 3.53 16.60
N SER A 470 -18.83 2.53 15.72
CA SER A 470 -19.76 1.38 15.76
C SER A 470 -19.00 0.09 16.03
N PHE A 471 -19.31 -0.57 17.14
CA PHE A 471 -18.81 -1.89 17.53
C PHE A 471 -19.95 -2.90 17.44
N VAL A 472 -19.88 -3.82 16.48
CA VAL A 472 -20.96 -4.79 16.24
C VAL A 472 -20.43 -6.21 16.08
N ALA A 473 -21.09 -7.19 16.69
CA ALA A 473 -20.77 -8.62 16.53
C ALA A 473 -19.35 -9.04 16.97
N ASN A 474 -18.62 -8.19 17.70
CA ASN A 474 -17.29 -8.53 18.20
C ASN A 474 -17.39 -9.50 19.39
N ARG A 475 -16.38 -10.37 19.56
CA ARG A 475 -16.43 -11.48 20.53
C ARG A 475 -15.11 -11.59 21.30
N ALA A 476 -15.20 -11.74 22.62
CA ALA A 476 -14.11 -12.12 23.50
C ALA A 476 -14.65 -12.91 24.69
N ALA A 477 -13.77 -13.53 25.49
CA ALA A 477 -14.19 -14.13 26.76
C ALA A 477 -14.59 -13.04 27.77
N ILE A 478 -13.96 -11.86 27.71
CA ILE A 478 -14.25 -10.69 28.55
C ILE A 478 -14.20 -9.42 27.69
N GLY A 479 -15.22 -8.56 27.78
CA GLY A 479 -15.27 -7.30 27.03
C GLY A 479 -15.39 -7.53 25.53
N GLY A 480 -16.57 -7.95 25.08
CA GLY A 480 -16.78 -8.33 23.68
C GLY A 480 -16.45 -7.24 22.66
N ALA A 481 -16.71 -5.98 22.98
CA ALA A 481 -16.24 -4.83 22.20
C ALA A 481 -14.95 -4.27 22.79
N LEU A 482 -14.99 -3.85 24.05
CA LEU A 482 -13.92 -3.08 24.67
C LEU A 482 -13.52 -3.65 26.03
N PHE A 483 -12.21 -3.73 26.27
CA PHE A 483 -11.65 -4.05 27.58
C PHE A 483 -10.57 -3.04 27.97
N GLY A 484 -10.59 -2.63 29.24
CA GLY A 484 -9.55 -1.77 29.82
C GLY A 484 -8.91 -2.37 31.06
N LEU A 485 -7.59 -2.35 31.19
CA LEU A 485 -6.86 -2.81 32.38
C LEU A 485 -5.75 -1.81 32.78
N HIS A 486 -5.77 -1.34 34.03
CA HIS A 486 -4.95 -0.21 34.50
C HIS A 486 -5.06 1.02 33.57
N SER A 487 -6.25 1.28 33.03
CA SER A 487 -6.46 2.18 31.89
C SER A 487 -7.59 3.19 32.13
N ARG A 488 -7.63 4.25 31.31
CA ARG A 488 -8.76 5.20 31.28
C ARG A 488 -9.26 5.35 29.86
N VAL A 489 -10.31 4.63 29.52
CA VAL A 489 -10.92 4.72 28.20
C VAL A 489 -12.08 5.71 28.23
N THR A 490 -12.15 6.60 27.25
CA THR A 490 -13.33 7.46 27.04
C THR A 490 -14.08 6.97 25.81
N VAL A 491 -15.36 6.68 25.96
CA VAL A 491 -16.24 6.21 24.89
C VAL A 491 -17.40 7.19 24.76
N SER A 492 -17.53 7.83 23.60
CA SER A 492 -18.58 8.82 23.33
C SER A 492 -19.25 8.64 21.98
N ASN A 493 -20.54 8.97 21.88
CA ASN A 493 -21.28 8.97 20.61
C ASN A 493 -21.20 7.61 19.87
N CYS A 494 -21.09 6.51 20.59
CA CYS A 494 -20.83 5.19 20.00
C CYS A 494 -22.08 4.31 19.96
N LEU A 495 -22.11 3.43 18.96
CA LEU A 495 -23.00 2.29 18.89
C LEU A 495 -22.24 1.02 19.32
N VAL A 496 -22.70 0.35 20.38
CA VAL A 496 -22.10 -0.88 20.91
C VAL A 496 -23.19 -1.95 21.02
N TRP A 497 -23.30 -2.78 19.99
CA TRP A 497 -24.43 -3.70 19.80
C TRP A 497 -24.02 -5.11 19.40
N ASP A 498 -24.71 -6.13 19.88
CA ASP A 498 -24.43 -7.54 19.60
C ASP A 498 -22.96 -7.95 19.88
N ASN A 499 -22.31 -7.40 20.90
CA ASN A 499 -20.95 -7.84 21.27
C ASN A 499 -20.93 -8.95 22.34
N GLY A 500 -22.10 -9.55 22.61
CA GLY A 500 -22.24 -10.63 23.58
C GLY A 500 -22.59 -10.11 24.97
N VAL A 501 -22.33 -10.94 25.99
CA VAL A 501 -22.57 -10.55 27.38
C VAL A 501 -21.41 -9.66 27.84
N GLU A 502 -21.71 -8.49 28.40
CA GLU A 502 -20.73 -7.48 28.83
C GLU A 502 -19.86 -6.93 27.67
N PRO A 503 -20.43 -6.05 26.84
CA PRO A 503 -19.71 -5.51 25.68
C PRO A 503 -18.52 -4.63 26.06
N ILE A 504 -18.60 -3.93 27.20
CA ILE A 504 -17.55 -3.05 27.73
C ILE A 504 -17.21 -3.53 29.14
N VAL A 505 -15.93 -3.79 29.42
CA VAL A 505 -15.48 -4.27 30.74
C VAL A 505 -14.24 -3.50 31.22
N ASP A 506 -14.30 -3.06 32.47
CA ASP A 506 -13.16 -2.56 33.22
C ASP A 506 -12.55 -3.67 34.07
N GLY A 507 -11.27 -3.94 33.83
CA GLY A 507 -10.41 -4.73 34.71
C GLY A 507 -9.91 -3.93 35.92
N THR A 508 -8.88 -4.48 36.58
CA THR A 508 -8.27 -3.88 37.76
C THR A 508 -7.76 -2.47 37.49
N GLU A 509 -8.05 -1.53 38.39
CA GLU A 509 -7.56 -0.13 38.33
C GLU A 509 -7.88 0.61 37.04
N SER A 510 -8.93 0.18 36.32
CA SER A 510 -9.46 0.90 35.17
C SER A 510 -10.59 1.86 35.56
N ALA A 511 -10.79 2.88 34.71
CA ALA A 511 -11.87 3.83 34.85
C ALA A 511 -12.38 4.27 33.47
N THR A 512 -13.18 3.41 32.83
CA THR A 512 -13.84 3.74 31.57
C THR A 512 -15.00 4.71 31.81
N THR A 513 -15.12 5.74 30.96
CA THR A 513 -16.25 6.67 30.96
C THR A 513 -17.02 6.52 29.66
N VAL A 514 -18.34 6.27 29.74
CA VAL A 514 -19.21 6.06 28.57
C VAL A 514 -20.30 7.11 28.54
N THR A 515 -20.30 7.98 27.53
CA THR A 515 -21.24 9.10 27.41
C THR A 515 -21.97 9.09 26.07
N ALA A 516 -23.27 9.33 26.05
CA ALA A 516 -24.06 9.46 24.81
C ALA A 516 -23.83 8.28 23.86
N CYS A 517 -24.13 7.06 24.32
CA CYS A 517 -23.90 5.84 23.56
C CYS A 517 -25.14 4.96 23.56
N VAL A 518 -25.34 4.22 22.48
CA VAL A 518 -26.24 3.07 22.46
C VAL A 518 -25.45 1.84 22.88
N VAL A 519 -25.74 1.26 24.03
CA VAL A 519 -25.02 0.08 24.55
C VAL A 519 -26.02 -1.01 24.91
N GLN A 520 -25.92 -2.17 24.25
CA GLN A 520 -26.77 -3.31 24.56
C GLN A 520 -26.54 -3.79 26.00
N GLY A 521 -27.61 -3.85 26.79
CA GLY A 521 -27.54 -4.15 28.23
C GLY A 521 -27.16 -2.96 29.12
N GLY A 522 -26.96 -1.77 28.52
CA GLY A 522 -26.65 -0.53 29.21
C GLY A 522 -25.22 -0.44 29.76
N TRP A 523 -24.97 0.61 30.54
CA TRP A 523 -23.71 0.86 31.25
C TRP A 523 -23.99 1.41 32.65
N SER A 524 -23.34 0.84 33.66
CA SER A 524 -23.50 1.26 35.07
C SER A 524 -22.30 1.99 35.66
N GLY A 525 -21.23 2.16 34.89
CA GLY A 525 -20.03 2.88 35.32
C GLY A 525 -20.14 4.40 35.14
N PRO A 526 -19.00 5.12 35.20
CA PRO A 526 -18.95 6.57 34.95
C PRO A 526 -19.46 6.96 33.55
N GLY A 527 -20.10 8.13 33.46
CA GLY A 527 -20.68 8.66 32.23
C GLY A 527 -22.20 8.83 32.31
N GLN A 528 -22.83 9.31 31.23
CA GLN A 528 -24.26 9.69 31.18
C GLN A 528 -24.83 9.46 29.77
N GLY A 529 -26.16 9.50 29.60
CA GLY A 529 -26.76 9.42 28.26
C GLY A 529 -26.57 8.08 27.56
N VAL A 530 -26.36 6.99 28.32
CA VAL A 530 -26.30 5.64 27.75
C VAL A 530 -27.71 5.06 27.64
N VAL A 531 -28.08 4.62 26.45
CA VAL A 531 -29.39 4.03 26.16
C VAL A 531 -29.25 2.56 25.75
N ASP A 532 -30.16 1.72 26.24
CA ASP A 532 -30.27 0.30 25.86
C ASP A 532 -31.54 0.13 25.04
N VAL A 533 -31.41 0.41 23.74
CA VAL A 533 -32.49 0.35 22.77
C VAL A 533 -31.92 -0.13 21.45
N ASP A 534 -32.71 -0.90 20.69
CA ASP A 534 -32.32 -1.33 19.36
C ASP A 534 -31.96 -0.09 18.50
N PRO A 535 -30.73 -0.01 17.98
CA PRO A 535 -30.29 1.12 17.15
C PRO A 535 -30.99 1.18 15.79
N ARG A 536 -31.73 0.12 15.40
CA ARG A 536 -32.43 0.04 14.11
C ARG A 536 -31.51 0.32 12.94
N VAL A 537 -30.40 -0.40 12.88
CA VAL A 537 -29.50 -0.38 11.71
C VAL A 537 -30.22 -0.96 10.48
N VAL A 538 -29.82 -0.53 9.28
CA VAL A 538 -30.39 -1.01 8.01
C VAL A 538 -30.32 -2.53 7.93
N ARG A 539 -29.16 -3.11 8.29
CA ARG A 539 -28.94 -4.55 8.22
C ARG A 539 -27.86 -4.99 9.20
N SER A 540 -28.18 -5.93 10.09
CA SER A 540 -27.19 -6.46 11.02
C SER A 540 -26.12 -7.30 10.31
N PRO A 541 -24.87 -7.32 10.81
CA PRO A 541 -23.82 -8.20 10.31
C PRO A 541 -24.15 -9.69 10.57
N ASP A 542 -23.70 -10.58 9.68
CA ASP A 542 -23.83 -12.05 9.77
C ASP A 542 -22.49 -12.73 9.40
N PRO A 543 -21.95 -13.66 10.22
CA PRO A 543 -20.72 -14.40 9.90
C PRO A 543 -20.89 -15.44 8.78
N GLY A 544 -22.05 -15.50 8.13
CA GLY A 544 -22.29 -16.39 7.01
C GLY A 544 -22.65 -17.81 7.44
N ALA A 545 -22.62 -18.71 6.44
CA ALA A 545 -23.12 -20.07 6.58
C ALA A 545 -22.25 -20.96 7.47
N ASP A 546 -20.95 -20.65 7.57
CA ASP A 546 -20.02 -21.41 8.42
C ASP A 546 -20.00 -20.94 9.89
N GLY A 547 -20.64 -19.79 10.16
CA GLY A 547 -20.75 -19.18 11.48
C GLY A 547 -19.42 -18.63 12.02
N ARG A 548 -18.45 -18.34 11.15
CA ARG A 548 -17.11 -17.87 11.52
C ARG A 548 -16.79 -16.57 10.79
N TRP A 549 -16.66 -15.50 11.58
CA TRP A 549 -16.04 -14.27 11.14
C TRP A 549 -14.62 -14.49 10.63
N GLY A 550 -14.25 -13.68 9.64
CA GLY A 550 -12.98 -13.67 8.94
C GLY A 550 -12.92 -14.64 7.76
N THR A 551 -14.05 -14.94 7.14
CA THR A 551 -14.17 -15.85 6.00
C THR A 551 -14.75 -15.16 4.77
N ALA A 552 -14.94 -15.90 3.68
CA ALA A 552 -15.38 -15.31 2.41
C ALA A 552 -16.91 -15.12 2.32
N ASP A 553 -17.66 -15.73 3.24
CA ASP A 553 -19.12 -15.63 3.34
C ASP A 553 -19.59 -14.67 4.43
N ASP A 554 -18.67 -13.97 5.08
CA ASP A 554 -18.97 -12.88 6.00
C ASP A 554 -19.81 -11.80 5.31
N ASP A 555 -20.87 -11.39 5.99
CA ASP A 555 -21.68 -10.25 5.64
C ASP A 555 -21.54 -9.18 6.73
N GLU A 556 -20.88 -8.09 6.39
CA GLU A 556 -20.52 -7.04 7.35
C GLU A 556 -21.70 -6.19 7.84
N GLY A 557 -22.89 -6.41 7.29
CA GLY A 557 -24.06 -5.58 7.58
C GLY A 557 -24.09 -4.28 6.79
N ASP A 558 -25.09 -3.48 7.10
CA ASP A 558 -25.18 -2.07 6.78
C ASP A 558 -25.58 -1.37 8.08
N LEU A 559 -24.58 -0.77 8.73
CA LEU A 559 -24.73 -0.18 10.06
C LEU A 559 -25.26 1.26 10.03
N ARG A 560 -25.63 1.77 8.86
CA ARG A 560 -26.36 3.04 8.77
C ARG A 560 -27.69 2.92 9.50
N LEU A 561 -28.14 4.03 10.07
CA LEU A 561 -29.38 4.07 10.85
C LEU A 561 -30.60 4.10 9.92
N GLN A 562 -31.68 3.41 10.31
CA GLN A 562 -32.98 3.55 9.67
C GLN A 562 -33.72 4.79 10.20
N PRO A 563 -34.70 5.33 9.43
CA PRO A 563 -35.64 6.33 9.92
C PRO A 563 -36.24 6.00 11.30
N ASP A 564 -36.32 7.02 12.16
CA ASP A 564 -36.78 6.95 13.56
C ASP A 564 -35.90 6.05 14.45
N SER A 565 -34.62 5.87 14.10
CA SER A 565 -33.66 5.31 15.05
C SER A 565 -33.50 6.26 16.24
N PRO A 566 -33.43 5.75 17.48
CA PRO A 566 -33.17 6.56 18.66
C PRO A 566 -31.71 7.08 18.72
N ALA A 567 -30.88 6.71 17.75
CA ALA A 567 -29.50 7.14 17.65
C ALA A 567 -29.29 8.36 16.74
N ILE A 568 -30.33 8.77 16.00
CA ILE A 568 -30.30 9.94 15.12
C ILE A 568 -30.42 11.22 15.95
N ASP A 569 -29.59 12.23 15.67
CA ASP A 569 -29.53 13.54 16.34
C ASP A 569 -29.50 13.45 17.88
N ALA A 570 -28.88 12.39 18.39
CA ALA A 570 -28.93 12.00 19.79
C ALA A 570 -27.56 12.02 20.49
N GLY A 571 -26.48 12.26 19.75
CA GLY A 571 -25.13 12.35 20.28
C GLY A 571 -24.80 13.68 20.95
N GLU A 572 -23.58 13.80 21.47
CA GLU A 572 -23.07 15.01 22.10
C GLU A 572 -21.88 15.60 21.32
N ASN A 573 -22.11 16.71 20.62
CA ASN A 573 -21.11 17.40 19.81
C ASN A 573 -19.82 17.76 20.58
N PRO A 574 -19.89 18.22 21.86
CA PRO A 574 -18.67 18.52 22.63
C PRO A 574 -17.76 17.32 22.88
N HIS A 575 -18.28 16.09 22.73
CA HIS A 575 -17.53 14.85 22.90
C HIS A 575 -16.97 14.30 21.58
N MET A 576 -17.16 15.00 20.46
CA MET A 576 -16.42 14.72 19.23
C MET A 576 -15.04 15.38 19.25
N PRO A 577 -13.96 14.63 18.99
CA PRO A 577 -12.60 15.16 18.97
C PRO A 577 -12.41 16.24 17.89
N ALA A 578 -11.62 17.27 18.22
CA ALA A 578 -11.32 18.35 17.29
C ALA A 578 -10.60 17.81 16.04
N GLY A 579 -11.04 18.25 14.86
CA GLY A 579 -10.47 17.83 13.57
C GLY A 579 -11.12 16.58 12.95
N VAL A 580 -11.99 15.87 13.69
CA VAL A 580 -12.83 14.82 13.10
C VAL A 580 -14.01 15.48 12.39
N SER A 581 -13.99 15.48 11.06
CA SER A 581 -15.00 16.13 10.22
C SER A 581 -15.75 15.18 9.30
N ILE A 582 -15.33 13.91 9.24
CA ILE A 582 -15.94 12.90 8.38
C ILE A 582 -16.42 11.70 9.18
N ASP A 583 -17.47 11.05 8.69
CA ASP A 583 -17.95 9.76 9.18
C ASP A 583 -17.27 8.58 8.44
N ALA A 584 -17.72 7.35 8.70
CA ALA A 584 -17.16 6.15 8.08
C ALA A 584 -17.39 6.02 6.55
N ASP A 585 -18.31 6.80 5.97
CA ASP A 585 -18.50 6.89 4.51
C ASP A 585 -17.66 8.02 3.88
N GLY A 586 -16.92 8.78 4.69
CA GLY A 586 -16.27 10.00 4.26
C GLY A 586 -17.24 11.18 4.08
N ALA A 587 -18.51 11.03 4.49
CA ALA A 587 -19.49 12.10 4.52
C ALA A 587 -19.25 13.03 5.72
N ALA A 588 -19.89 14.20 5.75
CA ALA A 588 -19.71 15.14 6.86
C ALA A 588 -20.16 14.51 8.18
N ARG A 589 -19.41 14.75 9.27
CA ARG A 589 -19.71 14.17 10.59
C ARG A 589 -20.83 14.88 11.37
N PHE A 590 -21.23 16.07 10.95
CA PHE A 590 -22.30 16.83 11.60
C PHE A 590 -23.38 17.08 10.55
N VAL A 591 -24.40 16.23 10.54
CA VAL A 591 -25.53 16.26 9.62
C VAL A 591 -26.80 16.23 10.45
N ASP A 592 -27.76 17.08 10.10
CA ASP A 592 -29.05 17.17 10.78
C ASP A 592 -30.05 16.25 10.07
N ASP A 593 -30.89 15.53 10.82
CA ASP A 593 -32.18 15.04 10.32
C ASP A 593 -33.30 15.90 10.90
N PRO A 594 -33.82 16.91 10.19
CA PRO A 594 -34.73 17.88 10.79
C PRO A 594 -36.10 17.29 11.22
N ALA A 595 -36.37 16.02 10.93
CA ALA A 595 -37.52 15.25 11.41
C ALA A 595 -37.34 14.65 12.77
N THR A 596 -36.10 14.29 13.06
CA THR A 596 -35.76 13.70 14.32
C THR A 596 -35.66 14.85 15.31
N ILE A 597 -36.26 14.65 16.48
CA ILE A 597 -36.14 15.65 17.54
C ILE A 597 -34.72 15.55 18.07
N ASP A 598 -33.97 16.65 17.98
CA ASP A 598 -32.70 16.86 18.68
C ASP A 598 -32.81 16.46 20.15
N THR A 599 -32.30 15.27 20.47
CA THR A 599 -32.21 14.80 21.87
C THR A 599 -30.79 14.89 22.40
N GLY A 600 -29.82 15.12 21.51
CA GLY A 600 -28.41 15.28 21.83
C GLY A 600 -28.06 16.64 22.47
N VAL A 601 -26.76 16.87 22.64
CA VAL A 601 -26.22 18.09 23.27
C VAL A 601 -25.21 18.76 22.37
N GLY A 602 -25.42 20.04 22.08
CA GLY A 602 -24.50 20.86 21.31
C GLY A 602 -25.25 21.87 20.43
N PRO A 603 -24.53 22.73 19.71
CA PRO A 603 -25.14 23.50 18.64
C PRO A 603 -25.46 22.56 17.47
N PRO A 604 -26.67 22.61 16.88
CA PRO A 604 -26.99 21.83 15.69
C PRO A 604 -26.11 22.26 14.50
N PRO A 605 -25.87 21.37 13.50
CA PRO A 605 -26.35 19.99 13.42
C PRO A 605 -25.78 19.08 14.52
N ILE A 606 -26.61 18.21 15.10
CA ILE A 606 -26.20 17.28 16.18
C ILE A 606 -25.66 16.00 15.54
N VAL A 607 -24.63 15.39 16.13
CA VAL A 607 -24.10 14.12 15.62
C VAL A 607 -24.97 12.93 16.01
N ASP A 608 -25.03 11.95 15.14
CA ASP A 608 -25.59 10.64 15.44
C ASP A 608 -24.69 9.82 16.37
N MET A 609 -25.29 8.87 17.10
CA MET A 609 -24.53 7.84 17.81
C MET A 609 -24.16 6.70 16.86
N GLY A 610 -22.86 6.47 16.67
CA GLY A 610 -22.32 5.44 15.77
C GLY A 610 -21.37 6.01 14.71
N ALA A 611 -20.84 5.13 13.87
CA ALA A 611 -19.82 5.44 12.86
C ALA A 611 -20.32 6.26 11.66
N TYR A 612 -21.62 6.22 11.39
CA TYR A 612 -22.27 6.86 10.24
C TYR A 612 -23.21 7.95 10.70
N GLU A 613 -23.34 9.00 9.92
CA GLU A 613 -24.42 9.97 10.06
C GLU A 613 -25.60 9.58 9.16
N PHE A 614 -26.81 9.77 9.65
CA PHE A 614 -28.02 9.65 8.88
C PHE A 614 -28.14 10.88 7.97
N PRO A 615 -28.26 10.71 6.65
CA PRO A 615 -28.24 11.86 5.72
C PRO A 615 -29.52 12.73 5.75
N GLY A 616 -30.38 12.57 6.76
CA GLY A 616 -31.80 12.96 6.75
C GLY A 616 -32.63 12.00 5.87
N ARG A 617 -33.96 11.87 6.06
CA ARG A 617 -34.70 11.14 5.01
C ARG A 617 -34.69 12.01 3.77
N SER A 618 -34.10 11.47 2.71
CA SER A 618 -34.24 12.05 1.39
C SER A 618 -35.73 12.08 1.05
N CYS A 619 -36.27 13.25 0.75
CA CYS A 619 -37.59 13.39 0.16
C CYS A 619 -37.44 13.81 -1.31
N PRO A 620 -37.20 12.87 -2.25
CA PRO A 620 -37.06 13.20 -3.66
C PRO A 620 -38.25 13.98 -4.22
N ALA A 621 -39.43 13.79 -3.61
CA ALA A 621 -40.67 14.48 -3.99
C ALA A 621 -40.79 15.91 -3.46
N ASP A 622 -39.87 16.40 -2.61
CA ASP A 622 -39.72 17.81 -2.23
C ASP A 622 -38.83 18.51 -3.26
N LEU A 623 -39.46 18.91 -4.36
CA LEU A 623 -38.81 19.46 -5.54
C LEU A 623 -38.47 20.94 -5.37
N ASP A 624 -39.13 21.64 -4.45
CA ASP A 624 -38.88 23.06 -4.18
C ASP A 624 -38.06 23.32 -2.91
N GLY A 625 -37.71 22.26 -2.17
CA GLY A 625 -36.83 22.30 -1.00
C GLY A 625 -37.48 22.99 0.20
N SER A 626 -38.80 22.95 0.28
CA SER A 626 -39.58 23.65 1.32
C SER A 626 -39.70 22.86 2.62
N GLY A 627 -39.36 21.57 2.61
CA GLY A 627 -39.57 20.66 3.74
C GLY A 627 -41.01 20.15 3.85
N ASP A 628 -41.86 20.37 2.84
CA ASP A 628 -43.23 19.83 2.77
C ASP A 628 -43.52 19.34 1.33
N VAL A 629 -43.87 18.06 1.12
CA VAL A 629 -44.40 17.63 -0.18
C VAL A 629 -45.84 18.10 -0.31
N GLY A 630 -46.04 19.13 -1.12
CA GLY A 630 -47.33 19.77 -1.24
C GLY A 630 -47.61 20.34 -2.63
N PHE A 631 -48.36 21.43 -2.65
CA PHE A 631 -48.76 22.06 -3.90
C PHE A 631 -47.58 22.66 -4.67
N GLY A 632 -46.50 23.05 -4.00
CA GLY A 632 -45.29 23.56 -4.64
C GLY A 632 -44.64 22.50 -5.52
N ASP A 633 -44.46 21.29 -4.99
CA ASP A 633 -43.86 20.15 -5.67
C ASP A 633 -44.75 19.58 -6.76
N LEU A 634 -46.06 19.54 -6.50
CA LEU A 634 -47.05 19.18 -7.51
C LEU A 634 -46.93 20.09 -8.74
N LEU A 635 -46.74 21.39 -8.52
CA LEU A 635 -46.55 22.35 -9.60
C LEU A 635 -45.20 22.14 -10.30
N ALA A 636 -44.14 21.75 -9.58
CA ALA A 636 -42.85 21.43 -10.17
C ALA A 636 -42.90 20.19 -11.10
N VAL A 637 -43.63 19.13 -10.71
CA VAL A 637 -43.89 17.96 -11.57
C VAL A 637 -44.72 18.36 -12.79
N LEU A 638 -45.83 19.09 -12.59
CA LEU A 638 -46.70 19.51 -13.69
C LEU A 638 -46.01 20.49 -14.65
N ALA A 639 -45.10 21.33 -14.15
CA ALA A 639 -44.33 22.26 -14.98
C ALA A 639 -43.28 21.56 -15.85
N SER A 640 -42.81 20.38 -15.42
CA SER A 640 -41.75 19.62 -16.09
C SER A 640 -42.29 18.48 -16.97
N TRP A 641 -43.61 18.40 -17.15
CA TRP A 641 -44.30 17.29 -17.81
C TRP A 641 -43.77 16.98 -19.22
N GLY A 642 -43.36 15.73 -19.45
CA GLY A 642 -42.81 15.26 -20.71
C GLY A 642 -41.37 14.74 -20.59
N PRO A 643 -40.68 14.53 -21.72
CA PRO A 643 -39.32 13.99 -21.73
C PRO A 643 -38.36 14.93 -20.99
N CYS A 644 -37.67 14.38 -20.00
CA CYS A 644 -36.73 15.13 -19.19
C CYS A 644 -35.58 14.22 -18.76
N VAL A 645 -34.38 14.47 -19.27
CA VAL A 645 -33.20 13.69 -18.90
C VAL A 645 -32.49 14.42 -17.77
N ALA A 646 -32.50 13.83 -16.57
CA ALA A 646 -31.83 14.31 -15.36
C ALA A 646 -32.38 15.63 -14.76
N CYS A 647 -33.71 15.83 -14.76
CA CYS A 647 -34.32 16.84 -13.90
C CYS A 647 -34.89 16.22 -12.63
N GLY A 648 -34.92 17.00 -11.53
CA GLY A 648 -35.38 16.51 -10.23
C GLY A 648 -36.82 16.01 -10.20
N ALA A 649 -37.66 16.41 -11.15
CA ALA A 649 -39.07 16.00 -11.23
C ALA A 649 -39.29 14.60 -11.85
N ASP A 650 -38.25 13.96 -12.41
CA ASP A 650 -38.27 12.55 -12.86
C ASP A 650 -37.87 11.67 -11.66
N LEU A 651 -38.89 11.28 -10.89
CA LEU A 651 -38.75 10.63 -9.58
C LEU A 651 -38.53 9.13 -9.68
N ASP A 652 -38.93 8.50 -10.80
CA ASP A 652 -38.71 7.07 -11.05
C ASP A 652 -37.55 6.76 -12.02
N GLY A 653 -36.98 7.79 -12.65
CA GLY A 653 -35.77 7.73 -13.44
C GLY A 653 -35.95 7.14 -14.84
N ASP A 654 -37.18 7.15 -15.37
CA ASP A 654 -37.50 6.60 -16.70
C ASP A 654 -37.19 7.58 -17.86
N GLY A 655 -36.73 8.80 -17.54
CA GLY A 655 -36.41 9.86 -18.49
C GLY A 655 -37.62 10.67 -18.94
N HIS A 656 -38.79 10.50 -18.33
CA HIS A 656 -40.02 11.24 -18.60
C HIS A 656 -40.76 11.62 -17.32
N VAL A 657 -41.01 12.91 -17.13
CA VAL A 657 -41.91 13.38 -16.08
C VAL A 657 -43.35 13.12 -16.52
N GLY A 658 -44.05 12.23 -15.83
CA GLY A 658 -45.37 11.77 -16.20
C GLY A 658 -46.25 11.39 -15.02
N PHE A 659 -47.21 10.52 -15.30
CA PHE A 659 -48.22 10.12 -14.31
C PHE A 659 -47.62 9.31 -13.17
N ALA A 660 -46.50 8.61 -13.40
CA ALA A 660 -45.81 7.85 -12.37
C ALA A 660 -45.19 8.79 -11.33
N ASP A 661 -44.47 9.82 -11.78
CA ASP A 661 -43.89 10.85 -10.90
C ASP A 661 -44.96 11.63 -10.14
N LEU A 662 -46.06 11.99 -10.83
CA LEU A 662 -47.21 12.63 -10.21
C LEU A 662 -47.78 11.78 -9.06
N LEU A 663 -47.89 10.47 -9.27
CA LEU A 663 -48.36 9.56 -8.23
C LEU A 663 -47.35 9.42 -7.10
N THR A 664 -46.05 9.45 -7.39
CA THR A 664 -44.98 9.46 -6.38
C THR A 664 -45.05 10.73 -5.51
N THR A 665 -45.24 11.91 -6.09
CA THR A 665 -45.43 13.17 -5.35
C THR A 665 -46.72 13.16 -4.52
N LEU A 666 -47.83 12.68 -5.09
CA LEU A 666 -49.11 12.60 -4.36
C LEU A 666 -49.10 11.54 -3.25
N ALA A 667 -48.32 10.46 -3.41
CA ALA A 667 -48.15 9.44 -2.39
C ALA A 667 -47.32 9.94 -1.19
N ALA A 668 -46.41 10.89 -1.44
CA ALA A 668 -45.59 11.53 -0.41
C ALA A 668 -46.25 12.77 0.23
N TRP A 669 -47.52 13.07 -0.10
CA TRP A 669 -48.19 14.32 0.28
C TRP A 669 -48.31 14.56 1.78
N GLY A 670 -47.88 15.74 2.22
CA GLY A 670 -47.87 16.15 3.61
C GLY A 670 -46.56 16.84 3.95
N PRO A 671 -46.30 17.11 5.24
CA PRO A 671 -44.95 17.46 5.60
C PRO A 671 -44.01 16.38 5.09
N CYS A 672 -42.90 16.82 4.49
CA CYS A 672 -41.69 16.07 4.67
C CYS A 672 -41.55 16.19 6.18
N VAL A 673 -42.10 15.22 6.93
CA VAL A 673 -41.44 14.89 8.16
C VAL A 673 -40.12 14.43 7.57
N PRO A 674 -39.05 15.24 7.68
CA PRO A 674 -37.79 14.98 7.02
C PRO A 674 -37.37 13.55 7.23
#